data_AF-A0A9D5ZAF3-F1
#
_entry.id   AF-A0A9D5ZAF3-F1
#
_cell.length_a   1.000
_cell.length_b   1.000
_cell.length_c   1.000
_cell.angle_alpha   90.00
_cell.angle_beta   90.00
_cell.angle_gamma   90.00
#
_symmetry.space_group_name_H-M   'P 1'
#
loop_
_entity.id
_entity.type
_entity.pdbx_description
1 polymer ?
#
loop_
_entity_poly.entity_id
_entity_poly.type
_entity_poly.pdbx_seq_one_letter_code
_entity_poly.pdbx_strand_id
1 'polypeptide(L)'
;MRHNRILNAWLWACLVCAAWYGLGSQGLAVDEPPVRVGVYQNKPGVFVDTNGEVRGFYIDILKHIAQNEGWRLQFIPGTWDENLTRLEHGDIDLLTAIAYTEERDKIFDFTKQTVFSNWGQIYTFEKNVDSVLWLKDRLIAGVKGDIYTAGIEKLLQAFDFSYDMIHANSYEDVLSRVEEGDADAGIIPRSTGMVIEHSYEVFKTPIVCCAVEIRYAVKDGTNALLIATLDRHLKALKIDESSLYYTAFNQWFGGVKRTLFPTWLRWALGVGVGMVVLLFTGNLVLRRQVKARTRELEKEISVRKQAESALREAMHNLRTIQVAPGVIWMQIPEAGLYILCGCPGEVVKHLMHRGLIQSTGRDGMTWETGPNVILLSDLLIQNGGFANLAEFPVLQMLYRQGMILPKHPNNTGVKPMLIGRESQVRAQMQYIQRGNYGLLCKEELLAEGLTPAMADLMMKIKLKFAFGAIREPSQIVDSLYVDADPVAIRNGVSVARIALNTYRFFYRDRFADVDLNLPAGITYAPPYPLGQHNIARHHNFAVLHTGQGDGWDRNRPSMSSVILFHGRIYLIDAGPGVLQVLTAIGIDISEVDGIFHTHAHDDHFAGLPALIRTDRRMAYFAAPMVRASVAKKFSALMSLDEHQFHHFFAVRDLVSEQWNDCDGLMVKPVHSPHPVENTMFLFKAGEGDEEKTYAHWADLSGFKVLDGMVGTKENDIPATVVEQIKQTYLGFANLKKLDIGGGMIHGMAEDFRSDPSDRLILAHLDRKLTPAEMEIGSEAAFGAVDVLIPGEKNLMSSRAFGFLKALFPNVDHQEIHQLVQAPMVHYNPGTIIHRAQDTYDYLEMVLSGTVAYLEAKNDVVNHLSIGSFLGGIDFLGLKSEDSWTLRSISDCMVIQLSHANMLAFLERNNLKQDFVEGMKKIRFLRKTWLFGEATTSFTLDRIARSLSPIPMEPGQTCPIHERHTLWLVNEGRIVLKDDQGRDVEEVGIGGVFGEHNFLNPGMHGCHASAVEPCTLFHLTDNGLMDIPIVHWKMLELYHKRWSFNQQ
;
A
#
# COMPACT_ATOMS: atom_id res chain seq x y z
N MET A 1 -71.79 1.41 34.63
CA MET A 1 -72.80 1.75 33.61
C MET A 1 -72.59 3.21 33.19
N ARG A 2 -72.66 3.50 31.89
CA ARG A 2 -72.23 4.75 31.18
C ARG A 2 -70.73 4.90 30.91
N HIS A 3 -70.28 4.39 29.76
CA HIS A 3 -69.67 5.17 28.67
C HIS A 3 -69.19 4.22 27.58
N ASN A 4 -70.13 3.82 26.71
CA ASN A 4 -69.89 2.99 25.54
C ASN A 4 -70.08 3.80 24.24
N ARG A 5 -69.45 4.98 24.17
CA ARG A 5 -69.58 5.94 23.04
C ARG A 5 -68.32 6.80 22.83
N ILE A 6 -67.13 6.22 22.71
CA ILE A 6 -65.95 6.93 22.13
C ILE A 6 -65.15 6.04 21.14
N LEU A 7 -65.52 4.76 20.93
CA LEU A 7 -64.76 3.86 20.03
C LEU A 7 -65.23 3.82 18.56
N ASN A 8 -66.27 4.59 18.18
CA ASN A 8 -66.85 4.54 16.82
C ASN A 8 -66.58 5.78 15.94
N ALA A 9 -65.73 6.73 16.37
CA ALA A 9 -65.39 7.92 15.58
C ALA A 9 -64.09 7.78 14.76
N TRP A 10 -63.27 6.75 15.01
CA TRP A 10 -62.01 6.51 14.28
C TRP A 10 -62.11 5.52 13.12
N LEU A 11 -63.26 4.84 12.97
CA LEU A 11 -63.48 3.83 11.92
C LEU A 11 -64.16 4.36 10.64
N TRP A 12 -64.56 5.64 10.61
CA TRP A 12 -65.22 6.25 9.44
C TRP A 12 -64.35 7.26 8.67
N ALA A 13 -63.19 7.68 9.20
CA ALA A 13 -62.29 8.59 8.49
C ALA A 13 -61.31 7.89 7.53
N CYS A 14 -61.11 6.57 7.65
CA CYS A 14 -60.24 5.80 6.75
C CYS A 14 -60.95 5.25 5.50
N LEU A 15 -62.28 5.32 5.42
CA LEU A 15 -63.07 4.76 4.30
C LEU A 15 -63.38 5.76 3.17
N VAL A 16 -63.01 7.04 3.30
CA VAL A 16 -63.25 8.06 2.25
C VAL A 16 -61.97 8.43 1.47
N CYS A 17 -60.78 8.07 1.95
CA CYS A 17 -59.53 8.24 1.16
C CYS A 17 -59.23 7.05 0.22
N ALA A 18 -59.93 5.92 0.35
CA ALA A 18 -59.78 4.76 -0.54
C ALA A 18 -60.55 4.90 -1.87
N ALA A 19 -61.36 5.96 -2.04
CA ALA A 19 -62.18 6.18 -3.23
C ALA A 19 -61.55 7.11 -4.28
N TRP A 20 -60.30 7.57 -4.10
CA TRP A 20 -59.61 8.44 -5.07
C TRP A 20 -58.40 7.82 -5.79
N TYR A 21 -58.03 6.58 -5.44
CA TYR A 21 -57.02 5.80 -6.19
C TYR A 21 -57.64 4.66 -7.03
N GLY A 22 -58.96 4.66 -7.19
CA GLY A 22 -59.72 3.67 -7.95
C GLY A 22 -60.07 4.10 -9.37
N LEU A 23 -59.11 4.68 -10.11
CA LEU A 23 -59.18 4.92 -11.56
C LEU A 23 -57.77 4.73 -12.16
N GLY A 24 -57.19 3.56 -11.91
CA GLY A 24 -56.03 3.05 -12.63
C GLY A 24 -56.51 2.23 -13.82
N SER A 25 -56.43 2.83 -15.00
CA SER A 25 -56.32 2.23 -16.34
C SER A 25 -56.69 0.74 -16.46
N GLN A 26 -57.85 0.47 -17.06
CA GLN A 26 -57.98 -0.70 -17.93
C GLN A 26 -57.01 -0.50 -19.11
N GLY A 27 -55.80 -1.06 -18.98
CA GLY A 27 -54.93 -1.27 -20.13
C GLY A 27 -55.54 -2.38 -20.98
N LEU A 28 -55.86 -2.05 -22.22
CA LEU A 28 -56.16 -3.01 -23.28
C LEU A 28 -55.05 -4.07 -23.28
N ALA A 29 -55.40 -5.33 -23.01
CA ALA A 29 -54.50 -6.46 -23.25
C ALA A 29 -54.28 -6.57 -24.76
N VAL A 30 -53.18 -5.99 -25.24
CA VAL A 30 -52.60 -6.38 -26.52
C VAL A 30 -52.12 -7.82 -26.31
N ASP A 31 -52.69 -8.76 -27.04
CA ASP A 31 -52.28 -10.17 -27.02
C ASP A 31 -50.95 -10.28 -27.77
N GLU A 32 -49.87 -9.82 -27.13
CA GLU A 32 -48.51 -9.95 -27.68
C GLU A 32 -48.14 -11.43 -27.74
N PRO A 33 -47.55 -11.90 -28.87
CA PRO A 33 -47.15 -13.29 -29.02
C PRO A 33 -46.12 -13.66 -27.94
N PRO A 34 -46.15 -14.90 -27.42
CA PRO A 34 -45.22 -15.30 -26.39
C PRO A 34 -43.78 -15.31 -26.92
N VAL A 35 -42.83 -14.86 -26.09
CA VAL A 35 -41.40 -14.95 -26.38
C VAL A 35 -41.00 -16.43 -26.33
N ARG A 36 -40.58 -16.99 -27.47
CA ARG A 36 -40.17 -18.39 -27.61
C ARG A 36 -38.73 -18.55 -27.14
N VAL A 37 -38.51 -19.31 -26.07
CA VAL A 37 -37.22 -19.45 -25.39
C VAL A 37 -36.69 -20.87 -25.54
N GLY A 38 -35.51 -21.04 -26.16
CA GLY A 38 -34.84 -22.34 -26.25
C GLY A 38 -34.29 -22.80 -24.89
N VAL A 39 -34.54 -24.08 -24.56
CA VAL A 39 -34.11 -24.71 -23.30
C VAL A 39 -33.45 -26.05 -23.61
N TYR A 40 -32.29 -26.30 -22.99
CA TYR A 40 -31.50 -27.51 -23.13
C TYR A 40 -30.97 -27.95 -21.77
N GLN A 41 -30.39 -29.16 -21.70
CA GLN A 41 -29.95 -29.73 -20.43
C GLN A 41 -28.54 -29.25 -20.05
N ASN A 42 -28.45 -28.24 -19.19
CA ASN A 42 -27.19 -27.65 -18.70
C ASN A 42 -27.33 -27.18 -17.23
N LYS A 43 -27.39 -28.16 -16.31
CA LYS A 43 -27.52 -27.91 -14.87
C LYS A 43 -26.26 -27.21 -14.31
N PRO A 44 -26.41 -26.27 -13.35
CA PRO A 44 -27.66 -25.72 -12.79
C PRO A 44 -28.18 -24.48 -13.55
N GLY A 45 -27.58 -24.12 -14.69
CA GLY A 45 -27.87 -22.88 -15.41
C GLY A 45 -29.24 -22.86 -16.07
N VAL A 46 -29.53 -23.86 -16.90
CA VAL A 46 -30.82 -24.04 -17.59
C VAL A 46 -31.04 -25.52 -17.80
N PHE A 47 -32.22 -26.04 -17.45
CA PHE A 47 -32.56 -27.44 -17.64
C PHE A 47 -34.06 -27.69 -17.49
N VAL A 48 -34.50 -28.85 -17.98
CA VAL A 48 -35.82 -29.40 -17.67
C VAL A 48 -35.65 -30.38 -16.51
N ASP A 49 -36.42 -30.21 -15.45
CA ASP A 49 -36.41 -31.10 -14.29
C ASP A 49 -37.21 -32.38 -14.54
N THR A 50 -37.19 -33.30 -13.57
CA THR A 50 -37.87 -34.61 -13.69
C THR A 50 -39.39 -34.50 -13.74
N ASN A 51 -39.96 -33.35 -13.35
CA ASN A 51 -41.40 -33.08 -13.39
C ASN A 51 -41.81 -32.39 -14.70
N GLY A 52 -40.86 -32.16 -15.62
CA GLY A 52 -41.09 -31.46 -16.87
C GLY A 52 -41.06 -29.92 -16.75
N GLU A 53 -40.65 -29.37 -15.60
CA GLU A 53 -40.58 -27.92 -15.42
C GLU A 53 -39.21 -27.36 -15.83
N VAL A 54 -39.24 -26.21 -16.51
CA VAL A 54 -38.02 -25.48 -16.88
C VAL A 54 -37.52 -24.67 -15.69
N ARG A 55 -36.27 -24.94 -15.29
CA ARG A 55 -35.61 -24.36 -14.12
C ARG A 55 -34.14 -24.02 -14.42
N GLY A 56 -33.56 -23.22 -13.54
CA GLY A 56 -32.14 -22.88 -13.56
C GLY A 56 -31.90 -21.38 -13.37
N PHE A 57 -30.65 -21.02 -13.11
CA PHE A 57 -30.25 -19.66 -12.82
C PHE A 57 -30.67 -18.63 -13.89
N TYR A 58 -30.42 -18.93 -15.17
CA TYR A 58 -30.80 -18.02 -16.27
C TYR A 58 -32.32 -17.94 -16.42
N ILE A 59 -33.03 -19.03 -16.13
CA ILE A 59 -34.49 -19.09 -16.21
C ILE A 59 -35.14 -18.24 -15.12
N ASP A 60 -34.61 -18.24 -13.90
CA ASP A 60 -35.19 -17.47 -12.79
C ASP A 60 -35.06 -15.96 -13.03
N ILE A 61 -33.91 -15.52 -13.56
CA ILE A 61 -33.71 -14.13 -13.97
C ILE A 61 -34.68 -13.77 -15.10
N LEU A 62 -34.78 -14.61 -16.13
CA LEU A 62 -35.65 -14.34 -17.27
C LEU A 62 -37.14 -14.29 -16.87
N LYS A 63 -37.60 -15.19 -15.99
CA LYS A 63 -38.97 -15.20 -15.47
C LYS A 63 -39.28 -13.92 -14.68
N HIS A 64 -38.33 -13.41 -13.91
CA HIS A 64 -38.51 -12.15 -13.17
C HIS A 64 -38.62 -10.95 -14.10
N ILE A 65 -37.76 -10.87 -15.12
CA ILE A 65 -37.83 -9.81 -16.12
C ILE A 65 -39.16 -9.88 -16.88
N ALA A 66 -39.57 -11.09 -17.29
CA ALA A 66 -40.84 -11.31 -17.97
C ALA A 66 -42.05 -10.89 -17.11
N GLN A 67 -42.01 -11.12 -15.80
CA GLN A 67 -43.06 -10.66 -14.88
C GLN A 67 -43.13 -9.14 -14.80
N ASN A 68 -41.98 -8.45 -14.75
CA ASN A 68 -41.92 -6.99 -14.68
C ASN A 68 -42.33 -6.31 -15.99
N GLU A 69 -42.04 -6.94 -17.14
CA GLU A 69 -42.33 -6.42 -18.48
C GLU A 69 -43.65 -6.97 -19.07
N GLY A 70 -44.34 -7.86 -18.35
CA GLY A 70 -45.60 -8.46 -18.80
C GLY A 70 -45.47 -9.49 -19.92
N TRP A 71 -44.27 -10.03 -20.19
CA TRP A 71 -44.04 -11.01 -21.24
C TRP A 71 -44.62 -12.38 -20.91
N ARG A 72 -45.25 -13.02 -21.91
CA ARG A 72 -45.56 -14.46 -21.86
C ARG A 72 -44.39 -15.24 -22.41
N LEU A 73 -43.81 -16.14 -21.61
CA LEU A 73 -42.70 -17.00 -22.04
C LEU A 73 -43.22 -18.35 -22.52
N GLN A 74 -42.79 -18.79 -23.70
CA GLN A 74 -42.99 -20.15 -24.19
C GLN A 74 -41.65 -20.87 -24.27
N PHE A 75 -41.41 -21.82 -23.37
CA PHE A 75 -40.17 -22.60 -23.41
C PHE A 75 -40.26 -23.73 -24.42
N ILE A 76 -39.21 -23.87 -25.25
CA ILE A 76 -39.09 -24.89 -26.29
C ILE A 76 -37.89 -25.79 -25.94
N PRO A 77 -38.14 -27.00 -25.42
CA PRO A 77 -37.08 -27.96 -25.14
C PRO A 77 -36.40 -28.47 -26.42
N GLY A 78 -35.10 -28.74 -26.34
CA GLY A 78 -34.31 -29.33 -27.41
C GLY A 78 -32.87 -29.60 -26.95
N THR A 79 -32.07 -30.22 -27.81
CA THR A 79 -30.62 -30.29 -27.60
C THR A 79 -29.97 -28.91 -27.78
N TRP A 80 -28.71 -28.76 -27.36
CA TRP A 80 -27.96 -27.53 -27.59
C TRP A 80 -27.90 -27.17 -29.07
N ASP A 81 -27.51 -28.12 -29.92
CA ASP A 81 -27.39 -27.92 -31.37
C ASP A 81 -28.73 -27.62 -32.03
N GLU A 82 -29.80 -28.34 -31.65
CA GLU A 82 -31.15 -28.07 -32.14
C GLU A 82 -31.61 -26.65 -31.83
N ASN A 83 -31.38 -26.19 -30.60
CA ASN A 83 -31.80 -24.84 -30.19
C ASN A 83 -30.93 -23.75 -30.81
N LEU A 84 -29.63 -24.01 -31.04
CA LEU A 84 -28.76 -23.10 -31.77
C LEU A 84 -29.25 -22.94 -33.22
N THR A 85 -29.52 -24.05 -33.91
CA THR A 85 -30.09 -24.04 -35.27
C THR A 85 -31.46 -23.38 -35.32
N ARG A 86 -32.33 -23.62 -34.33
CA ARG A 86 -33.63 -22.94 -34.23
C ARG A 86 -33.48 -21.43 -34.05
N LEU A 87 -32.46 -20.97 -33.30
CA LEU A 87 -32.19 -19.54 -33.14
C LEU A 87 -31.74 -18.92 -34.47
N GLU A 88 -30.83 -19.59 -35.19
CA GLU A 88 -30.35 -19.14 -36.51
C GLU A 88 -31.50 -19.03 -37.52
N HIS A 89 -32.43 -19.99 -37.51
CA HIS A 89 -33.60 -19.97 -38.38
C HIS A 89 -34.70 -19.00 -37.92
N GLY A 90 -34.71 -18.58 -36.65
CA GLY A 90 -35.76 -17.73 -36.07
C GLY A 90 -37.00 -18.50 -35.57
N ASP A 91 -36.86 -19.81 -35.37
CA ASP A 91 -37.88 -20.69 -34.79
C ASP A 91 -38.04 -20.49 -33.27
N ILE A 92 -37.01 -19.91 -32.63
CA ILE A 92 -37.05 -19.37 -31.26
C ILE A 92 -36.60 -17.90 -31.28
N ASP A 93 -37.11 -17.12 -30.35
CA ASP A 93 -36.84 -15.68 -30.25
C ASP A 93 -35.62 -15.39 -29.36
N LEU A 94 -35.35 -16.27 -28.39
CA LEU A 94 -34.31 -16.11 -27.38
C LEU A 94 -33.67 -17.46 -27.04
N LEU A 95 -32.33 -17.51 -27.00
CA LEU A 95 -31.60 -18.62 -26.38
C LEU A 95 -30.91 -18.14 -25.10
N THR A 96 -31.05 -18.95 -24.06
CA THR A 96 -30.43 -18.67 -22.77
C THR A 96 -29.07 -19.35 -22.65
N ALA A 97 -28.20 -18.80 -21.82
CA ALA A 97 -26.95 -19.42 -21.40
C ALA A 97 -25.92 -19.70 -22.52
N ILE A 98 -25.81 -18.81 -23.52
CA ILE A 98 -24.85 -18.95 -24.62
C ILE A 98 -23.54 -18.23 -24.31
N ALA A 99 -22.42 -18.92 -24.55
CA ALA A 99 -21.10 -18.32 -24.45
C ALA A 99 -20.84 -17.37 -25.63
N TYR A 100 -20.47 -16.13 -25.30
CA TYR A 100 -20.06 -15.13 -26.27
C TYR A 100 -18.75 -15.51 -26.95
N THR A 101 -18.74 -15.51 -28.28
CA THR A 101 -17.54 -15.67 -29.11
C THR A 101 -17.65 -14.76 -30.33
N GLU A 102 -16.52 -14.26 -30.85
CA GLU A 102 -16.52 -13.40 -32.06
C GLU A 102 -17.11 -14.10 -33.28
N GLU A 103 -17.04 -15.43 -33.34
CA GLU A 103 -17.64 -16.23 -34.42
C GLU A 103 -19.17 -16.20 -34.33
N ARG A 104 -19.73 -16.26 -33.12
CA ARG A 104 -21.18 -16.27 -32.88
C ARG A 104 -21.79 -14.88 -32.94
N ASP A 105 -21.04 -13.84 -32.57
CA ASP A 105 -21.46 -12.42 -32.66
C ASP A 105 -21.74 -11.99 -34.11
N LYS A 106 -21.19 -12.71 -35.10
CA LYS A 106 -21.49 -12.51 -36.53
C LYS A 106 -22.86 -13.06 -36.96
N ILE A 107 -23.50 -13.86 -36.12
CA ILE A 107 -24.72 -14.63 -36.46
C ILE A 107 -25.86 -14.33 -35.46
N PHE A 108 -25.52 -13.87 -34.25
CA PHE A 108 -26.47 -13.56 -33.18
C PHE A 108 -26.17 -12.23 -32.52
N ASP A 109 -27.22 -11.55 -32.10
CA ASP A 109 -27.13 -10.36 -31.24
C ASP A 109 -27.19 -10.78 -29.77
N PHE A 110 -26.24 -10.28 -28.96
CA PHE A 110 -26.13 -10.61 -27.55
C PHE A 110 -26.51 -9.44 -26.63
N THR A 111 -26.91 -9.76 -25.39
CA THR A 111 -26.98 -8.75 -24.32
C THR A 111 -25.61 -8.13 -24.07
N LYS A 112 -25.54 -6.81 -23.86
CA LYS A 112 -24.29 -6.13 -23.48
C LYS A 112 -23.89 -6.45 -22.05
N GLN A 113 -24.87 -6.69 -21.18
CA GLN A 113 -24.65 -7.18 -19.82
C GLN A 113 -24.40 -8.68 -19.86
N THR A 114 -23.23 -9.09 -19.39
CA THR A 114 -22.94 -10.50 -19.08
C THR A 114 -23.90 -10.97 -18.00
N VAL A 115 -24.52 -12.13 -18.16
CA VAL A 115 -25.42 -12.68 -17.12
C VAL A 115 -24.57 -13.35 -16.05
N PHE A 116 -23.62 -14.20 -16.46
CA PHE A 116 -22.70 -14.90 -15.58
C PHE A 116 -21.37 -15.18 -16.30
N SER A 117 -20.23 -14.97 -15.62
CA SER A 117 -18.92 -15.30 -16.15
C SER A 117 -18.52 -16.70 -15.70
N ASN A 118 -18.11 -17.54 -16.63
CA ASN A 118 -17.74 -18.93 -16.37
C ASN A 118 -16.40 -19.28 -17.03
N TRP A 119 -15.78 -20.37 -16.61
CA TRP A 119 -14.53 -20.86 -17.20
C TRP A 119 -14.43 -22.37 -17.03
N GLY A 120 -13.55 -22.98 -17.83
CA GLY A 120 -13.17 -24.37 -17.71
C GLY A 120 -12.27 -24.56 -16.49
N GLN A 121 -12.61 -25.54 -15.66
CA GLN A 121 -11.90 -25.89 -14.45
C GLN A 121 -11.37 -27.31 -14.58
N ILE A 122 -10.07 -27.49 -14.35
CA ILE A 122 -9.43 -28.80 -14.35
C ILE A 122 -9.56 -29.46 -12.97
N TYR A 123 -9.97 -30.72 -12.98
CA TYR A 123 -10.00 -31.63 -11.84
C TYR A 123 -9.05 -32.80 -12.08
N THR A 124 -8.39 -33.27 -11.02
CA THR A 124 -7.43 -34.37 -11.04
C THR A 124 -7.68 -35.28 -9.85
N PHE A 125 -7.21 -36.52 -9.90
CA PHE A 125 -7.16 -37.39 -8.71
C PHE A 125 -5.94 -37.06 -7.82
N GLU A 126 -4.88 -36.48 -8.39
CA GLU A 126 -3.70 -36.03 -7.65
C GLU A 126 -3.93 -34.70 -6.91
N LYS A 127 -3.45 -34.61 -5.67
CA LYS A 127 -3.38 -33.36 -4.89
C LYS A 127 -2.15 -32.56 -5.30
N ASN A 128 -2.23 -31.23 -5.22
CA ASN A 128 -1.14 -30.28 -5.46
C ASN A 128 -0.68 -30.16 -6.94
N VAL A 129 -1.57 -30.40 -7.90
CA VAL A 129 -1.34 -30.01 -9.29
C VAL A 129 -1.64 -28.51 -9.41
N ASP A 130 -0.62 -27.69 -9.66
CA ASP A 130 -0.74 -26.22 -9.70
C ASP A 130 -0.34 -25.57 -11.03
N SER A 131 0.15 -26.36 -11.99
CA SER A 131 0.70 -25.87 -13.25
C SER A 131 0.16 -26.62 -14.46
N VAL A 132 -0.20 -25.88 -15.52
CA VAL A 132 -0.63 -26.44 -16.82
C VAL A 132 0.43 -27.37 -17.42
N LEU A 133 1.71 -27.21 -17.07
CA LEU A 133 2.81 -28.09 -17.49
C LEU A 133 2.57 -29.55 -17.08
N TRP A 134 1.84 -29.78 -15.99
CA TRP A 134 1.54 -31.13 -15.50
C TRP A 134 0.63 -31.92 -16.45
N LEU A 135 -0.15 -31.24 -17.30
CA LEU A 135 -1.02 -31.86 -18.30
C LEU A 135 -0.27 -32.41 -19.52
N LYS A 136 1.05 -32.18 -19.63
CA LYS A 136 1.85 -32.73 -20.72
C LYS A 136 1.92 -34.26 -20.62
N ASP A 137 1.71 -34.93 -21.74
CA ASP A 137 1.72 -36.38 -21.91
C ASP A 137 0.65 -37.09 -21.02
N ARG A 138 -0.47 -36.40 -20.72
CA ARG A 138 -1.58 -36.90 -19.90
C ARG A 138 -2.85 -37.14 -20.71
N LEU A 139 -3.68 -38.02 -20.15
CA LEU A 139 -5.01 -38.37 -20.67
C LEU A 139 -6.07 -37.46 -20.05
N ILE A 140 -6.74 -36.64 -20.87
CA ILE A 140 -7.69 -35.62 -20.41
C ILE A 140 -9.10 -36.01 -20.85
N ALA A 141 -10.06 -35.99 -19.94
CA ALA A 141 -11.47 -36.19 -20.22
C ALA A 141 -12.19 -34.83 -20.40
N GLY A 142 -12.99 -34.72 -21.46
CA GLY A 142 -13.82 -33.54 -21.73
C GLY A 142 -15.07 -33.91 -22.53
N VAL A 143 -16.13 -33.11 -22.45
CA VAL A 143 -17.36 -33.36 -23.21
C VAL A 143 -17.14 -33.00 -24.69
N LYS A 144 -17.62 -33.84 -25.60
CA LYS A 144 -17.48 -33.61 -27.05
C LYS A 144 -18.25 -32.35 -27.49
N GLY A 145 -17.58 -31.47 -28.24
CA GLY A 145 -18.19 -30.23 -28.76
C GLY A 145 -18.37 -29.12 -27.71
N ASP A 146 -17.91 -29.34 -26.48
CA ASP A 146 -17.95 -28.36 -25.41
C ASP A 146 -16.87 -27.28 -25.60
N ILE A 147 -17.21 -26.03 -25.27
CA ILE A 147 -16.32 -24.88 -25.45
C ILE A 147 -15.09 -24.94 -24.54
N TYR A 148 -15.20 -25.57 -23.37
CA TYR A 148 -14.09 -25.72 -22.44
C TYR A 148 -13.14 -26.82 -22.90
N THR A 149 -13.66 -27.94 -23.41
CA THR A 149 -12.86 -29.00 -24.06
C THR A 149 -12.05 -28.45 -25.25
N ALA A 150 -12.70 -27.79 -26.20
CA ALA A 150 -11.99 -27.18 -27.33
C ALA A 150 -10.99 -26.10 -26.88
N GLY A 151 -11.31 -25.43 -25.78
CA GLY A 151 -10.50 -24.43 -25.14
C GLY A 151 -9.18 -24.95 -24.55
N ILE A 152 -9.23 -26.04 -23.79
CA ILE A 152 -8.04 -26.67 -23.23
C ILE A 152 -7.18 -27.29 -24.33
N GLU A 153 -7.78 -27.86 -25.38
CA GLU A 153 -7.04 -28.37 -26.54
C GLU A 153 -6.24 -27.28 -27.23
N LYS A 154 -6.85 -26.11 -27.50
CA LYS A 154 -6.13 -24.95 -28.06
C LYS A 154 -4.99 -24.48 -27.16
N LEU A 155 -5.19 -24.48 -25.84
CA LEU A 155 -4.15 -24.10 -24.88
C LEU A 155 -2.97 -25.06 -24.94
N LEU A 156 -3.22 -26.37 -24.92
CA LEU A 156 -2.18 -27.41 -24.95
C LEU A 156 -1.42 -27.41 -26.29
N GLN A 157 -2.13 -27.18 -27.40
CA GLN A 157 -1.52 -27.01 -28.73
C GLN A 157 -0.61 -25.79 -28.80
N ALA A 158 -1.01 -24.66 -28.19
CA ALA A 158 -0.18 -23.44 -28.17
C ALA A 158 1.14 -23.62 -27.38
N PHE A 159 1.18 -24.55 -26.43
CA PHE A 159 2.39 -24.92 -25.69
C PHE A 159 3.18 -26.08 -26.33
N ASP A 160 2.74 -26.61 -27.47
CA ASP A 160 3.34 -27.77 -28.14
C ASP A 160 3.41 -29.02 -27.24
N PHE A 161 2.35 -29.26 -26.45
CA PHE A 161 2.25 -30.44 -25.60
C PHE A 161 1.61 -31.60 -26.34
N SER A 162 2.18 -32.80 -26.18
CA SER A 162 1.47 -34.03 -26.50
C SER A 162 0.46 -34.33 -25.38
N TYR A 163 -0.74 -34.74 -25.75
CA TYR A 163 -1.83 -35.10 -24.84
C TYR A 163 -2.79 -36.06 -25.56
N ASP A 164 -3.51 -36.87 -24.80
CA ASP A 164 -4.59 -37.71 -25.30
C ASP A 164 -5.94 -37.20 -24.77
N MET A 165 -6.98 -37.21 -25.60
CA MET A 165 -8.32 -36.72 -25.23
C MET A 165 -9.35 -37.85 -25.23
N ILE A 166 -10.08 -38.00 -24.13
CA ILE A 166 -11.25 -38.86 -24.02
C ILE A 166 -12.51 -38.00 -24.03
N HIS A 167 -13.39 -38.30 -24.98
CA HIS A 167 -14.68 -37.63 -25.07
C HIS A 167 -15.74 -38.31 -24.19
N ALA A 168 -16.15 -37.61 -23.15
CA ALA A 168 -17.23 -38.02 -22.26
C ALA A 168 -18.61 -37.57 -22.77
N ASN A 169 -19.66 -38.25 -22.31
CA ASN A 169 -21.05 -37.98 -22.72
C ASN A 169 -21.74 -36.90 -21.86
N SER A 170 -21.18 -36.58 -20.68
CA SER A 170 -21.70 -35.59 -19.74
C SER A 170 -20.58 -35.08 -18.83
N TYR A 171 -20.81 -33.96 -18.11
CA TYR A 171 -19.84 -33.46 -17.14
C TYR A 171 -19.68 -34.39 -15.92
N GLU A 172 -20.73 -35.11 -15.55
CA GLU A 172 -20.71 -36.18 -14.56
C GLU A 172 -19.81 -37.35 -14.99
N ASP A 173 -19.88 -37.75 -16.25
CA ASP A 173 -19.02 -38.79 -16.86
C ASP A 173 -17.54 -38.34 -16.89
N VAL A 174 -17.26 -37.04 -17.09
CA VAL A 174 -15.88 -36.51 -16.97
C VAL A 174 -15.32 -36.73 -15.57
N LEU A 175 -16.05 -36.35 -14.51
CA LEU A 175 -15.55 -36.52 -13.14
C LEU A 175 -15.48 -37.99 -12.72
N SER A 176 -16.43 -38.83 -13.15
CA SER A 176 -16.41 -40.29 -12.92
C SER A 176 -15.14 -40.91 -13.49
N ARG A 177 -14.75 -40.54 -14.71
CA ARG A 177 -13.52 -41.06 -15.35
C ARG A 177 -12.24 -40.65 -14.63
N VAL A 178 -12.19 -39.45 -14.06
CA VAL A 178 -11.04 -39.01 -13.26
C VAL A 178 -10.99 -39.77 -11.93
N GLU A 179 -12.13 -39.99 -11.28
CA GLU A 179 -12.23 -40.77 -10.03
C GLU A 179 -11.87 -42.25 -10.24
N GLU A 180 -12.33 -42.85 -11.35
CA GLU A 180 -12.08 -44.25 -11.70
C GLU A 180 -10.65 -44.50 -12.23
N GLY A 181 -9.89 -43.44 -12.52
CA GLY A 181 -8.54 -43.51 -13.08
C GLY A 181 -8.50 -43.76 -14.59
N ASP A 182 -9.63 -43.65 -15.27
CA ASP A 182 -9.77 -43.73 -16.74
C ASP A 182 -9.21 -42.48 -17.45
N ALA A 183 -9.04 -41.36 -16.72
CA ALA A 183 -8.38 -40.14 -17.19
C ALA A 183 -7.55 -39.51 -16.06
N ASP A 184 -6.40 -38.92 -16.42
CA ASP A 184 -5.51 -38.23 -15.46
C ASP A 184 -6.11 -36.88 -15.01
N ALA A 185 -6.82 -36.21 -15.92
CA ALA A 185 -7.47 -34.91 -15.68
C ALA A 185 -8.84 -34.83 -16.37
N GLY A 186 -9.73 -34.03 -15.81
CA GLY A 186 -11.06 -33.77 -16.38
C GLY A 186 -11.33 -32.28 -16.45
N ILE A 187 -11.88 -31.82 -17.58
CA ILE A 187 -12.32 -30.44 -17.74
C ILE A 187 -13.84 -30.32 -17.68
N ILE A 188 -14.33 -29.50 -16.76
CA ILE A 188 -15.74 -29.14 -16.67
C ILE A 188 -15.88 -27.63 -16.37
N PRO A 189 -16.99 -26.98 -16.73
CA PRO A 189 -17.26 -25.61 -16.32
C PRO A 189 -17.29 -25.46 -14.80
N ARG A 190 -16.72 -24.37 -14.28
CA ARG A 190 -16.75 -24.03 -12.86
C ARG A 190 -18.17 -24.07 -12.29
N SER A 191 -19.16 -23.54 -13.02
CA SER A 191 -20.57 -23.54 -12.60
C SER A 191 -21.09 -24.92 -12.23
N THR A 192 -20.77 -25.92 -13.04
CA THR A 192 -21.19 -27.31 -12.83
C THR A 192 -20.37 -27.93 -11.72
N GLY A 193 -19.05 -27.69 -11.71
CA GLY A 193 -18.15 -28.12 -10.64
C GLY A 193 -18.65 -27.72 -9.25
N MET A 194 -19.07 -26.47 -9.05
CA MET A 194 -19.62 -25.99 -7.78
C MET A 194 -20.83 -26.80 -7.25
N VAL A 195 -21.52 -27.54 -8.11
CA VAL A 195 -22.68 -28.36 -7.75
C VAL A 195 -22.32 -29.83 -7.59
N ILE A 196 -21.53 -30.39 -8.51
CA ILE A 196 -21.30 -31.84 -8.58
C ILE A 196 -19.97 -32.29 -7.99
N GLU A 197 -18.97 -31.38 -7.81
CA GLU A 197 -17.60 -31.76 -7.39
C GLU A 197 -17.58 -32.52 -6.06
N HIS A 198 -18.49 -32.23 -5.13
CA HIS A 198 -18.58 -32.92 -3.84
C HIS A 198 -19.07 -34.37 -3.91
N SER A 199 -19.55 -34.81 -5.07
CA SER A 199 -20.05 -36.17 -5.27
C SER A 199 -18.98 -37.14 -5.77
N TYR A 200 -17.76 -36.65 -6.03
CA TYR A 200 -16.64 -37.41 -6.60
C TYR A 200 -15.37 -37.17 -5.78
N GLU A 201 -14.52 -38.18 -5.64
CA GLU A 201 -13.19 -38.10 -5.01
C GLU A 201 -12.14 -37.49 -5.95
N VAL A 202 -12.36 -36.24 -6.35
CA VAL A 202 -11.46 -35.48 -7.23
C VAL A 202 -11.02 -34.17 -6.58
N PHE A 203 -9.82 -33.72 -6.92
CA PHE A 203 -9.25 -32.44 -6.48
C PHE A 203 -9.38 -31.40 -7.57
N LYS A 204 -9.97 -30.27 -7.19
CA LYS A 204 -9.98 -29.06 -8.00
C LYS A 204 -8.58 -28.44 -8.02
N THR A 205 -8.01 -28.28 -9.22
CA THR A 205 -6.71 -27.63 -9.42
C THR A 205 -6.88 -26.10 -9.54
N PRO A 206 -5.82 -25.28 -9.45
CA PRO A 206 -5.90 -23.87 -9.82
C PRO A 206 -5.82 -23.66 -11.35
N ILE A 207 -5.68 -24.73 -12.14
CA ILE A 207 -5.62 -24.65 -13.61
C ILE A 207 -7.03 -24.36 -14.14
N VAL A 208 -7.16 -23.18 -14.73
CA VAL A 208 -8.38 -22.70 -15.37
C VAL A 208 -8.08 -22.34 -16.82
N CYS A 209 -9.06 -22.51 -17.71
CA CYS A 209 -8.93 -22.06 -19.09
C CYS A 209 -10.25 -21.51 -19.61
N CYS A 210 -10.16 -20.69 -20.66
CA CYS A 210 -11.31 -20.29 -21.48
C CYS A 210 -12.42 -19.64 -20.65
N ALA A 211 -12.06 -18.52 -20.01
CA ALA A 211 -13.04 -17.63 -19.40
C ALA A 211 -13.94 -17.07 -20.49
N VAL A 212 -15.24 -17.27 -20.32
CA VAL A 212 -16.28 -16.86 -21.27
C VAL A 212 -17.40 -16.13 -20.54
N GLU A 213 -17.96 -15.16 -21.24
CA GLU A 213 -19.15 -14.47 -20.80
C GLU A 213 -20.37 -15.22 -21.28
N ILE A 214 -21.22 -15.65 -20.34
CA ILE A 214 -22.49 -16.27 -20.68
C ILE A 214 -23.57 -15.19 -20.72
N ARG A 215 -24.21 -15.08 -21.88
CA ARG A 215 -25.17 -14.01 -22.24
C ARG A 215 -26.48 -14.61 -22.75
N TYR A 216 -27.50 -13.78 -22.90
CA TYR A 216 -28.67 -14.12 -23.71
C TYR A 216 -28.39 -13.73 -25.16
N ALA A 217 -28.92 -14.51 -26.11
CA ALA A 217 -28.80 -14.19 -27.53
C ALA A 217 -30.14 -14.27 -28.25
N VAL A 218 -30.28 -13.41 -29.24
CA VAL A 218 -31.33 -13.40 -30.25
C VAL A 218 -30.70 -13.53 -31.64
N LYS A 219 -31.50 -13.81 -32.66
CA LYS A 219 -31.01 -13.80 -34.05
C LYS A 219 -30.55 -12.38 -34.44
N ASP A 220 -29.41 -12.27 -35.11
CA ASP A 220 -28.85 -10.99 -35.56
C ASP A 220 -29.89 -10.15 -36.32
N GLY A 221 -29.98 -8.87 -35.97
CA GLY A 221 -30.89 -7.90 -36.56
C GLY A 221 -32.36 -8.07 -36.14
N THR A 222 -32.68 -8.95 -35.20
CA THR A 222 -34.04 -9.18 -34.70
C THR A 222 -34.15 -8.93 -33.19
N ASN A 223 -35.36 -8.66 -32.69
CA ASN A 223 -35.63 -8.57 -31.25
C ASN A 223 -34.73 -7.60 -30.46
N ALA A 224 -34.25 -6.52 -31.08
CA ALA A 224 -33.37 -5.53 -30.43
C ALA A 224 -33.97 -4.92 -29.15
N LEU A 225 -35.31 -4.75 -29.10
CA LEU A 225 -36.02 -4.28 -27.92
C LEU A 225 -35.96 -5.29 -26.75
N LEU A 226 -36.00 -6.59 -27.07
CA LEU A 226 -35.89 -7.68 -26.09
C LEU A 226 -34.49 -7.64 -25.44
N ILE A 227 -33.44 -7.53 -26.24
CA ILE A 227 -32.05 -7.39 -25.77
C ILE A 227 -31.86 -6.13 -24.91
N ALA A 228 -32.31 -4.97 -25.39
CA ALA A 228 -32.16 -3.70 -24.65
C ALA A 228 -32.90 -3.72 -23.31
N THR A 229 -34.03 -4.44 -23.24
CA THR A 229 -34.81 -4.59 -22.01
C THR A 229 -34.15 -5.57 -21.04
N LEU A 230 -33.65 -6.70 -21.53
CA LEU A 230 -32.85 -7.64 -20.75
C LEU A 230 -31.62 -6.93 -20.14
N ASP A 231 -30.89 -6.12 -20.92
CA ASP A 231 -29.74 -5.36 -20.45
C ASP A 231 -30.08 -4.36 -19.33
N ARG A 232 -31.20 -3.65 -19.46
CA ARG A 232 -31.64 -2.67 -18.46
C ARG A 232 -31.92 -3.33 -17.11
N HIS A 233 -32.66 -4.45 -17.13
CA HIS A 233 -32.98 -5.20 -15.91
C HIS A 233 -31.77 -5.92 -15.32
N LEU A 234 -30.94 -6.55 -16.15
CA LEU A 234 -29.71 -7.20 -15.70
C LEU A 234 -28.79 -6.20 -15.00
N LYS A 235 -28.64 -4.99 -15.55
CA LYS A 235 -27.87 -3.92 -14.93
C LYS A 235 -28.44 -3.52 -13.56
N ALA A 236 -29.76 -3.36 -13.46
CA ALA A 236 -30.42 -3.00 -12.20
C ALA A 236 -30.29 -4.10 -11.13
N LEU A 237 -30.56 -5.36 -11.50
CA LEU A 237 -30.47 -6.51 -10.59
C LEU A 237 -29.04 -6.72 -10.07
N LYS A 238 -28.02 -6.42 -10.89
CA LYS A 238 -26.62 -6.57 -10.48
C LYS A 238 -26.10 -5.46 -9.56
N ILE A 239 -26.78 -4.32 -9.49
CA ILE A 239 -26.40 -3.21 -8.59
C ILE A 239 -26.92 -3.47 -7.16
N ASP A 240 -28.07 -4.13 -7.02
CA ASP A 240 -28.69 -4.42 -5.73
C ASP A 240 -28.30 -5.82 -5.21
N GLU A 241 -27.49 -5.87 -4.15
CA GLU A 241 -27.06 -7.12 -3.51
C GLU A 241 -28.21 -7.93 -2.88
N SER A 242 -29.36 -7.29 -2.63
CA SER A 242 -30.57 -7.95 -2.12
C SER A 242 -31.50 -8.46 -3.22
N SER A 243 -31.11 -8.28 -4.49
CA SER A 243 -31.96 -8.61 -5.63
C SER A 243 -32.14 -10.12 -5.84
N LEU A 244 -33.10 -10.45 -6.71
CA LEU A 244 -33.31 -11.82 -7.15
C LEU A 244 -32.05 -12.43 -7.78
N TYR A 245 -31.18 -11.63 -8.41
CA TYR A 245 -29.95 -12.14 -9.03
C TYR A 245 -29.07 -12.86 -8.02
N TYR A 246 -28.78 -12.23 -6.88
CA TYR A 246 -27.94 -12.82 -5.83
C TYR A 246 -28.66 -13.94 -5.08
N THR A 247 -29.98 -13.86 -4.93
CA THR A 247 -30.79 -14.93 -4.34
C THR A 247 -30.77 -16.20 -5.22
N ALA A 248 -31.02 -16.05 -6.52
CA ALA A 248 -30.94 -17.14 -7.49
C ALA A 248 -29.50 -17.66 -7.61
N PHE A 249 -28.50 -16.79 -7.58
CA PHE A 249 -27.09 -17.18 -7.60
C PHE A 249 -26.76 -18.10 -6.42
N ASN A 250 -27.14 -17.70 -5.21
CA ASN A 250 -26.94 -18.50 -4.00
C ASN A 250 -27.75 -19.80 -4.02
N GLN A 251 -28.96 -19.80 -4.57
CA GLN A 251 -29.78 -21.00 -4.70
C GLN A 251 -29.15 -22.04 -5.64
N TRP A 252 -28.60 -21.60 -6.77
CA TRP A 252 -28.12 -22.50 -7.83
C TRP A 252 -26.63 -22.84 -7.73
N PHE A 253 -25.81 -21.96 -7.17
CA PHE A 253 -24.35 -22.13 -7.08
C PHE A 253 -23.80 -22.04 -5.65
N GLY A 254 -24.61 -21.65 -4.67
CA GLY A 254 -24.20 -21.55 -3.28
C GLY A 254 -24.05 -22.93 -2.63
N GLY A 255 -22.86 -23.52 -2.79
CA GLY A 255 -22.43 -24.76 -2.13
C GLY A 255 -22.28 -24.63 -0.60
N VAL A 256 -23.33 -24.22 0.11
CA VAL A 256 -23.40 -24.30 1.57
C VAL A 256 -24.32 -25.45 1.93
N LYS A 257 -23.72 -26.50 2.50
CA LYS A 257 -24.40 -27.51 3.32
C LYS A 257 -25.31 -26.81 4.33
N ARG A 258 -26.61 -26.73 4.05
CA ARG A 258 -27.60 -26.83 5.14
C ARG A 258 -27.44 -28.23 5.68
N THR A 259 -26.85 -28.36 6.85
CA THR A 259 -26.76 -29.61 7.61
C THR A 259 -28.16 -30.21 7.73
N LEU A 260 -28.47 -31.20 6.89
CA LEU A 260 -29.63 -32.06 7.08
C LEU A 260 -29.37 -32.83 8.38
N PHE A 261 -30.16 -32.51 9.41
CA PHE A 261 -30.10 -33.13 10.72
C PHE A 261 -30.12 -34.66 10.57
N PRO A 262 -29.05 -35.38 10.93
CA PRO A 262 -29.02 -36.83 10.76
C PRO A 262 -30.09 -37.46 11.65
N THR A 263 -30.69 -38.57 11.21
CA THR A 263 -31.83 -39.21 11.90
C THR A 263 -31.50 -39.66 13.32
N TRP A 264 -30.22 -39.93 13.64
CA TRP A 264 -29.76 -40.14 15.02
C TRP A 264 -30.00 -38.91 15.91
N LEU A 265 -29.95 -37.69 15.34
CA LEU A 265 -30.16 -36.43 16.05
C LEU A 265 -31.64 -36.23 16.42
N ARG A 266 -32.60 -36.85 15.69
CA ARG A 266 -34.02 -36.91 16.09
C ARG A 266 -34.22 -37.83 17.31
N TRP A 267 -33.56 -38.98 17.34
CA TRP A 267 -33.55 -39.85 18.53
C TRP A 267 -32.79 -39.21 19.69
N ALA A 268 -31.68 -38.52 19.43
CA ALA A 268 -30.92 -37.77 20.43
C ALA A 268 -31.71 -36.56 20.97
N LEU A 269 -32.53 -35.90 20.15
CA LEU A 269 -33.49 -34.88 20.58
C LEU A 269 -34.64 -35.49 21.37
N GLY A 270 -35.14 -36.67 21.01
CA GLY A 270 -36.15 -37.40 21.78
C GLY A 270 -35.64 -37.82 23.16
N VAL A 271 -34.43 -38.39 23.23
CA VAL A 271 -33.71 -38.70 24.47
C VAL A 271 -33.37 -37.40 25.23
N GLY A 272 -33.02 -36.34 24.52
CA GLY A 272 -32.75 -35.01 25.08
C GLY A 272 -33.98 -34.38 25.72
N VAL A 273 -35.14 -34.46 25.10
CA VAL A 273 -36.43 -34.01 25.67
C VAL A 273 -36.81 -34.90 26.86
N GLY A 274 -36.60 -36.22 26.75
CA GLY A 274 -36.76 -37.15 27.88
C GLY A 274 -35.86 -36.78 29.06
N MET A 275 -34.57 -36.50 28.81
CA MET A 275 -33.61 -36.02 29.80
C MET A 275 -34.00 -34.65 30.33
N VAL A 276 -34.55 -33.73 29.53
CA VAL A 276 -35.02 -32.43 30.01
C VAL A 276 -36.25 -32.59 30.91
N VAL A 277 -37.18 -33.49 30.61
CA VAL A 277 -38.33 -33.79 31.50
C VAL A 277 -37.87 -34.47 32.79
N LEU A 278 -36.89 -35.37 32.71
CA LEU A 278 -36.28 -36.06 33.86
C LEU A 278 -35.41 -35.11 34.70
N LEU A 279 -34.71 -34.17 34.04
CA LEU A 279 -33.99 -33.07 34.67
C LEU A 279 -34.95 -32.03 35.23
N PHE A 280 -36.14 -31.81 34.66
CA PHE A 280 -37.12 -30.86 35.17
C PHE A 280 -37.83 -31.40 36.42
N THR A 281 -38.23 -32.69 36.38
CA THR A 281 -38.73 -33.40 37.57
C THR A 281 -37.64 -33.57 38.63
N GLY A 282 -36.43 -33.92 38.20
CA GLY A 282 -35.22 -33.92 39.03
C GLY A 282 -34.92 -32.55 39.63
N ASN A 283 -35.04 -31.46 38.87
CA ASN A 283 -34.86 -30.07 39.31
C ASN A 283 -35.99 -29.62 40.25
N LEU A 284 -37.20 -30.17 40.14
CA LEU A 284 -38.26 -29.90 41.12
C LEU A 284 -37.96 -30.56 42.48
N VAL A 285 -37.44 -31.80 42.46
CA VAL A 285 -37.00 -32.53 43.65
C VAL A 285 -35.71 -31.91 44.24
N LEU A 286 -34.76 -31.56 43.38
CA LEU A 286 -33.55 -30.81 43.73
C LEU A 286 -33.89 -29.42 44.24
N ARG A 287 -34.87 -28.68 43.72
CA ARG A 287 -35.26 -27.37 44.29
C ARG A 287 -35.80 -27.50 45.71
N ARG A 288 -36.47 -28.61 46.03
CA ARG A 288 -36.90 -28.91 47.41
C ARG A 288 -35.71 -29.27 48.31
N GLN A 289 -34.71 -30.01 47.82
CA GLN A 289 -33.49 -30.33 48.58
C GLN A 289 -32.49 -29.16 48.65
N VAL A 290 -32.38 -28.37 47.57
CA VAL A 290 -31.56 -27.16 47.44
C VAL A 290 -32.13 -26.08 48.32
N LYS A 291 -33.44 -25.96 48.54
CA LYS A 291 -33.98 -25.01 49.54
C LYS A 291 -33.57 -25.36 50.99
N ALA A 292 -33.26 -26.62 51.25
CA ALA A 292 -32.69 -27.08 52.52
C ALA A 292 -31.16 -26.91 52.58
N ARG A 293 -30.44 -27.15 51.46
CA ARG A 293 -28.97 -26.98 51.34
C ARG A 293 -28.51 -25.55 51.03
N THR A 294 -29.37 -24.64 50.56
CA THR A 294 -29.03 -23.24 50.20
C THR A 294 -28.65 -22.43 51.42
N ARG A 295 -29.22 -22.72 52.58
CA ARG A 295 -28.80 -22.09 53.84
C ARG A 295 -27.39 -22.49 54.27
N GLU A 296 -26.88 -23.61 53.76
CA GLU A 296 -25.54 -24.12 54.05
C GLU A 296 -24.53 -23.63 52.99
N LEU A 297 -24.94 -23.63 51.70
CA LEU A 297 -24.16 -23.19 50.55
C LEU A 297 -23.99 -21.66 50.43
N GLU A 298 -24.90 -20.84 50.96
CA GLU A 298 -24.75 -19.37 50.98
C GLU A 298 -23.47 -18.93 51.73
N LYS A 299 -23.05 -19.72 52.73
CA LYS A 299 -21.80 -19.52 53.48
C LYS A 299 -20.55 -19.95 52.70
N GLU A 300 -20.70 -20.89 51.77
CA GLU A 300 -19.62 -21.42 50.93
C GLU A 300 -19.42 -20.59 49.65
N ILE A 301 -20.52 -20.06 49.10
CA ILE A 301 -20.52 -19.19 47.90
C ILE A 301 -19.86 -17.83 48.18
N SER A 302 -19.93 -17.28 49.40
CA SER A 302 -19.20 -16.06 49.75
C SER A 302 -17.69 -16.25 49.73
N VAL A 303 -17.21 -17.44 50.14
CA VAL A 303 -15.79 -17.81 50.09
C VAL A 303 -15.35 -18.10 48.65
N ARG A 304 -16.20 -18.78 47.86
CA ARG A 304 -15.91 -19.07 46.44
C ARG A 304 -15.89 -17.82 45.57
N LYS A 305 -16.75 -16.83 45.83
CA LYS A 305 -16.70 -15.52 45.15
C LYS A 305 -15.43 -14.71 45.47
N GLN A 306 -14.91 -14.82 46.69
CA GLN A 306 -13.60 -14.25 47.03
C GLN A 306 -12.45 -14.99 46.34
N ALA A 307 -12.55 -16.30 46.15
CA ALA A 307 -11.57 -17.08 45.40
C ALA A 307 -11.63 -16.83 43.87
N GLU A 308 -12.82 -16.63 43.31
CA GLU A 308 -13.02 -16.30 41.89
C GLU A 308 -12.60 -14.87 41.56
N SER A 309 -12.80 -13.91 42.49
CA SER A 309 -12.24 -12.56 42.34
C SER A 309 -10.72 -12.56 42.47
N ALA A 310 -10.15 -13.35 43.39
CA ALA A 310 -8.71 -13.53 43.52
C ALA A 310 -8.08 -14.24 42.30
N LEU A 311 -8.80 -15.16 41.65
CA LEU A 311 -8.36 -15.82 40.42
C LEU A 311 -8.44 -14.87 39.20
N ARG A 312 -9.41 -13.96 39.16
CA ARG A 312 -9.49 -12.85 38.17
C ARG A 312 -8.41 -11.79 38.40
N GLU A 313 -8.11 -11.45 39.65
CA GLU A 313 -6.98 -10.58 40.03
C GLU A 313 -5.62 -11.20 39.70
N ALA A 314 -5.52 -12.54 39.70
CA ALA A 314 -4.30 -13.25 39.36
C ALA A 314 -4.01 -13.33 37.84
N MET A 315 -5.03 -13.19 36.97
CA MET A 315 -4.95 -13.60 35.55
C MET A 315 -4.74 -12.54 34.46
N HIS A 316 -4.74 -11.21 34.67
CA HIS A 316 -4.05 -10.27 33.73
C HIS A 316 -4.09 -8.80 34.16
N ASN A 317 -2.94 -8.22 34.51
CA ASN A 317 -2.77 -6.78 34.69
C ASN A 317 -1.52 -6.17 34.06
N LEU A 318 -0.57 -6.98 33.58
CA LEU A 318 0.53 -6.52 32.74
C LEU A 318 0.57 -7.46 31.54
N ARG A 319 0.30 -6.94 30.35
CA ARG A 319 0.25 -7.72 29.09
C ARG A 319 0.99 -6.97 27.99
N THR A 320 1.82 -7.69 27.26
CA THR A 320 2.47 -7.22 26.04
C THR A 320 1.84 -7.90 24.82
N ILE A 321 1.76 -7.18 23.71
CA ILE A 321 1.22 -7.64 22.42
C ILE A 321 2.19 -7.16 21.34
N GLN A 322 2.74 -8.09 20.56
CA GLN A 322 3.53 -7.71 19.38
C GLN A 322 2.62 -7.11 18.32
N VAL A 323 2.88 -5.86 17.92
CA VAL A 323 2.09 -5.16 16.90
C VAL A 323 2.72 -5.40 15.52
N ALA A 324 4.00 -5.06 15.39
CA ALA A 324 4.88 -5.21 14.22
C ALA A 324 6.33 -5.45 14.72
N PRO A 325 7.30 -5.87 13.88
CA PRO A 325 8.70 -5.95 14.29
C PRO A 325 9.18 -4.63 14.95
N GLY A 326 9.83 -4.72 16.12
CA GLY A 326 10.27 -3.54 16.88
C GLY A 326 9.13 -2.71 17.50
N VAL A 327 7.87 -3.14 17.42
CA VAL A 327 6.70 -2.44 17.98
C VAL A 327 5.89 -3.35 18.89
N ILE A 328 5.80 -2.97 20.16
CA ILE A 328 5.10 -3.71 21.21
C ILE A 328 4.06 -2.80 21.85
N TRP A 329 2.85 -3.31 22.00
CA TRP A 329 1.82 -2.69 22.83
C TRP A 329 1.87 -3.28 24.24
N MET A 330 2.03 -2.45 25.25
CA MET A 330 1.93 -2.85 26.65
C MET A 330 0.72 -2.22 27.30
N GLN A 331 -0.06 -3.02 28.03
CA GLN A 331 -1.22 -2.53 28.76
C GLN A 331 -1.18 -2.94 30.23
N ILE A 332 -1.48 -1.96 31.08
CA ILE A 332 -1.65 -2.10 32.53
C ILE A 332 -2.98 -1.41 32.92
N PRO A 333 -4.14 -2.05 32.68
CA PRO A 333 -5.45 -1.42 32.84
C PRO A 333 -5.72 -0.91 34.27
N GLU A 334 -5.27 -1.63 35.31
CA GLU A 334 -5.39 -1.17 36.71
C GLU A 334 -4.61 0.11 37.00
N ALA A 335 -3.49 0.33 36.31
CA ALA A 335 -2.72 1.56 36.40
C ALA A 335 -3.22 2.63 35.40
N GLY A 336 -4.21 2.32 34.56
CA GLY A 336 -4.67 3.19 33.48
C GLY A 336 -3.58 3.50 32.44
N LEU A 337 -2.60 2.60 32.24
CA LEU A 337 -1.48 2.81 31.33
C LEU A 337 -1.60 1.92 30.09
N TYR A 338 -1.47 2.55 28.93
CA TYR A 338 -1.48 1.93 27.62
C TYR A 338 -0.28 2.49 26.85
N ILE A 339 0.78 1.70 26.77
CA ILE A 339 2.10 2.13 26.33
C ILE A 339 2.35 1.59 24.93
N LEU A 340 2.60 2.50 24.00
CA LEU A 340 3.15 2.18 22.69
C LEU A 340 4.67 2.12 22.79
N CYS A 341 5.25 0.92 22.72
CA CYS A 341 6.69 0.74 22.73
C CYS A 341 7.22 0.57 21.30
N GLY A 342 8.05 1.51 20.86
CA GLY A 342 8.45 1.65 19.45
C GLY A 342 7.41 2.45 18.66
N CYS A 343 7.86 3.43 17.88
CA CYS A 343 6.99 4.40 17.23
C CYS A 343 7.41 4.69 15.79
N PRO A 344 7.57 3.67 14.91
CA PRO A 344 7.88 3.91 13.50
C PRO A 344 6.71 4.57 12.77
N GLY A 345 6.93 4.98 11.52
CA GLY A 345 5.87 5.50 10.66
C GLY A 345 4.70 4.53 10.53
N GLU A 346 3.49 5.06 10.31
CA GLU A 346 2.26 4.28 10.14
C GLU A 346 1.81 3.44 11.36
N VAL A 347 2.45 3.60 12.53
CA VAL A 347 2.15 2.77 13.70
C VAL A 347 0.70 2.89 14.18
N VAL A 348 0.07 4.06 14.04
CA VAL A 348 -1.35 4.25 14.38
C VAL A 348 -2.25 3.31 13.56
N LYS A 349 -1.97 3.18 12.26
CA LYS A 349 -2.73 2.30 11.36
C LYS A 349 -2.53 0.83 11.71
N HIS A 350 -1.30 0.43 12.11
CA HIS A 350 -1.04 -0.91 12.65
C HIS A 350 -1.84 -1.19 13.93
N LEU A 351 -1.92 -0.22 14.85
CA LEU A 351 -2.75 -0.34 16.07
C LEU A 351 -4.25 -0.46 15.74
N MET A 352 -4.75 0.28 14.74
CA MET A 352 -6.13 0.17 14.27
C MET A 352 -6.43 -1.22 13.67
N HIS A 353 -5.54 -1.78 12.84
CA HIS A 353 -5.70 -3.15 12.29
C HIS A 353 -5.69 -4.23 13.37
N ARG A 354 -4.90 -4.04 14.44
CA ARG A 354 -4.89 -4.93 15.61
C ARG A 354 -6.08 -4.72 16.55
N GLY A 355 -6.93 -3.73 16.28
CA GLY A 355 -8.07 -3.38 17.14
C GLY A 355 -7.65 -2.80 18.50
N LEU A 356 -6.45 -2.23 18.61
CA LEU A 356 -5.94 -1.57 19.82
C LEU A 356 -6.36 -0.10 19.88
N ILE A 357 -6.65 0.49 18.72
CA ILE A 357 -7.36 1.76 18.56
C ILE A 357 -8.74 1.45 18.00
N GLN A 358 -9.78 1.85 18.72
CA GLN A 358 -11.19 1.64 18.36
C GLN A 358 -12.01 2.88 18.66
N SER A 359 -12.97 3.19 17.77
CA SER A 359 -13.98 4.20 18.04
C SER A 359 -14.93 3.74 19.14
N THR A 360 -15.15 4.59 20.13
CA THR A 360 -16.08 4.42 21.23
C THR A 360 -16.88 5.70 21.42
N GLY A 361 -17.89 5.69 22.28
CA GLY A 361 -18.68 6.89 22.50
C GLY A 361 -19.66 6.78 23.65
N ARG A 362 -20.05 7.94 24.16
CA ARG A 362 -21.05 8.09 25.22
C ARG A 362 -21.83 9.38 24.98
N ASP A 363 -23.13 9.36 25.25
CA ASP A 363 -23.99 10.55 25.23
C ASP A 363 -23.94 11.34 23.90
N GLY A 364 -23.81 10.63 22.76
CA GLY A 364 -23.78 11.23 21.42
C GLY A 364 -22.42 11.79 20.97
N MET A 365 -21.37 11.69 21.80
CA MET A 365 -20.00 12.05 21.44
C MET A 365 -19.19 10.78 21.15
N THR A 366 -18.47 10.75 20.03
CA THR A 366 -17.61 9.64 19.60
C THR A 366 -16.14 10.06 19.69
N TRP A 367 -15.28 9.18 20.21
CA TRP A 367 -13.84 9.37 20.29
C TRP A 367 -13.11 8.03 20.16
N GLU A 368 -11.79 8.04 20.05
CA GLU A 368 -10.98 6.83 19.93
C GLU A 368 -10.36 6.40 21.26
N THR A 369 -10.13 5.10 21.40
CA THR A 369 -9.20 4.53 22.38
C THR A 369 -7.77 4.55 21.82
N GLY A 370 -6.76 4.26 22.63
CA GLY A 370 -5.39 4.18 22.14
C GLY A 370 -4.35 4.28 23.24
N PRO A 371 -3.07 4.45 22.88
CA PRO A 371 -2.00 4.62 23.85
C PRO A 371 -2.16 5.96 24.58
N ASN A 372 -1.55 6.07 25.76
CA ASN A 372 -1.40 7.35 26.48
C ASN A 372 0.06 7.62 26.87
N VAL A 373 0.96 6.70 26.54
CA VAL A 373 2.41 6.79 26.74
C VAL A 373 3.11 6.19 25.52
N ILE A 374 4.22 6.78 25.10
CA ILE A 374 5.09 6.26 24.05
C ILE A 374 6.48 6.02 24.63
N LEU A 375 7.00 4.80 24.48
CA LEU A 375 8.41 4.49 24.71
C LEU A 375 9.15 4.55 23.37
N LEU A 376 10.11 5.48 23.27
CA LEU A 376 10.94 5.71 22.10
C LEU A 376 12.10 4.71 22.03
N SER A 377 12.49 4.36 20.80
CA SER A 377 13.72 3.63 20.52
C SER A 377 14.95 4.48 20.91
N ASP A 378 15.99 3.84 21.45
CA ASP A 378 17.32 4.44 21.62
C ASP A 378 17.93 4.84 20.27
N LEU A 379 17.68 4.01 19.26
CA LEU A 379 18.15 4.21 17.90
C LEU A 379 17.13 5.04 17.12
N LEU A 380 17.58 6.09 16.46
CA LEU A 380 16.73 6.90 15.59
C LEU A 380 16.29 6.11 14.34
N ILE A 381 17.19 5.25 13.82
CA ILE A 381 16.99 4.43 12.62
C ILE A 381 17.35 2.99 12.92
N GLN A 382 16.58 2.08 12.33
CA GLN A 382 16.86 0.65 12.34
C GLN A 382 16.64 0.12 10.91
N ASN A 383 17.66 -0.55 10.36
CA ASN A 383 17.65 -1.11 8.99
C ASN A 383 17.16 -0.13 7.91
N GLY A 384 17.59 1.14 8.00
CA GLY A 384 17.24 2.20 7.05
C GLY A 384 15.85 2.83 7.23
N GLY A 385 15.06 2.41 8.22
CA GLY A 385 13.77 3.00 8.57
C GLY A 385 13.79 3.73 9.92
N PHE A 386 13.04 4.82 10.04
CA PHE A 386 12.92 5.60 11.28
C PHE A 386 12.14 4.84 12.35
N ALA A 387 12.70 4.77 13.55
CA ALA A 387 12.08 4.10 14.69
C ALA A 387 11.24 5.04 15.57
N ASN A 388 11.43 6.36 15.44
CA ASN A 388 10.79 7.39 16.26
C ASN A 388 10.13 8.47 15.38
N LEU A 389 8.82 8.36 15.15
CA LEU A 389 7.94 9.31 14.46
C LEU A 389 6.68 9.51 15.33
N ALA A 390 6.79 10.37 16.35
CA ALA A 390 5.80 10.47 17.43
C ALA A 390 4.61 11.40 17.15
N GLU A 391 4.65 12.21 16.09
CA GLU A 391 3.63 13.23 15.82
C GLU A 391 2.23 12.63 15.73
N PHE A 392 1.98 11.71 14.80
CA PHE A 392 0.63 11.17 14.61
C PHE A 392 0.09 10.39 15.81
N PRO A 393 0.87 9.53 16.48
CA PRO A 393 0.45 8.93 17.74
C PRO A 393 0.08 9.98 18.81
N VAL A 394 0.82 11.08 18.90
CA VAL A 394 0.48 12.17 19.83
C VAL A 394 -0.77 12.93 19.36
N LEU A 395 -0.92 13.24 18.07
CA LEU A 395 -2.12 13.89 17.55
C LEU A 395 -3.37 13.02 17.74
N GLN A 396 -3.24 11.70 17.63
CA GLN A 396 -4.29 10.75 17.92
C GLN A 396 -4.73 10.87 19.39
N MET A 397 -3.78 10.90 20.34
CA MET A 397 -4.08 11.11 21.76
C MET A 397 -4.75 12.47 22.04
N LEU A 398 -4.19 13.54 21.48
CA LEU A 398 -4.67 14.91 21.73
C LEU A 398 -6.08 15.12 21.17
N TYR A 399 -6.30 14.78 19.90
CA TYR A 399 -7.50 15.16 19.15
C TYR A 399 -8.49 14.01 18.96
N ARG A 400 -8.05 12.81 18.58
CA ARG A 400 -8.97 11.67 18.32
C ARG A 400 -9.46 11.01 19.61
N GLN A 401 -8.61 10.89 20.64
CA GLN A 401 -9.05 10.50 21.99
C GLN A 401 -9.62 11.68 22.78
N GLY A 402 -9.31 12.93 22.37
CA GLY A 402 -9.83 14.15 22.98
C GLY A 402 -9.20 14.51 24.33
N MET A 403 -7.92 14.17 24.55
CA MET A 403 -7.21 14.50 25.80
C MET A 403 -6.97 15.99 25.99
N ILE A 404 -6.96 16.80 24.92
CA ILE A 404 -6.76 18.25 24.99
C ILE A 404 -8.04 19.06 24.72
N LEU A 405 -9.07 18.42 24.16
CA LEU A 405 -10.29 19.10 23.72
C LEU A 405 -11.09 19.62 24.94
N PRO A 406 -11.43 20.91 25.00
CA PRO A 406 -12.18 21.46 26.12
C PRO A 406 -13.54 20.76 26.30
N LYS A 407 -13.91 20.43 27.54
CA LYS A 407 -15.18 19.76 27.91
C LYS A 407 -15.34 18.32 27.35
N HIS A 408 -14.30 17.74 26.75
CA HIS A 408 -14.33 16.35 26.30
C HIS A 408 -14.20 15.40 27.51
N PRO A 409 -14.91 14.26 27.56
CA PRO A 409 -14.87 13.33 28.69
C PRO A 409 -13.47 12.80 29.05
N ASN A 410 -12.59 12.64 28.04
CA ASN A 410 -11.22 12.17 28.24
C ASN A 410 -10.23 13.29 28.58
N ASN A 411 -10.64 14.56 28.55
CA ASN A 411 -9.81 15.66 29.01
C ASN A 411 -9.83 15.72 30.54
N THR A 412 -9.04 14.83 31.15
CA THR A 412 -8.91 14.67 32.62
C THR A 412 -7.79 15.54 33.20
N GLY A 413 -7.11 16.33 32.36
CA GLY A 413 -5.87 17.05 32.71
C GLY A 413 -4.60 16.20 32.62
N VAL A 414 -4.73 14.88 32.41
CA VAL A 414 -3.60 13.99 32.15
C VAL A 414 -3.11 14.18 30.72
N LYS A 415 -1.82 14.47 30.54
CA LYS A 415 -1.20 14.60 29.22
C LYS A 415 -0.63 13.27 28.72
N PRO A 416 -0.54 13.10 27.39
CA PRO A 416 0.34 12.13 26.76
C PRO A 416 1.77 12.22 27.33
N MET A 417 2.50 11.11 27.33
CA MET A 417 3.88 11.08 27.82
C MET A 417 4.83 10.42 26.82
N LEU A 418 5.98 11.04 26.58
CA LEU A 418 7.12 10.44 25.88
C LEU A 418 8.16 9.95 26.88
N ILE A 419 8.61 8.71 26.70
CA ILE A 419 9.59 8.03 27.54
C ILE A 419 10.75 7.57 26.67
N GLY A 420 11.99 7.76 27.10
CA GLY A 420 13.18 7.24 26.41
C GLY A 420 14.45 7.96 26.86
N ARG A 421 15.52 7.86 26.07
CA ARG A 421 16.73 8.66 26.28
C ARG A 421 16.43 10.15 26.13
N GLU A 422 17.12 10.98 26.91
CA GLU A 422 16.93 12.42 26.90
C GLU A 422 17.05 13.03 25.50
N SER A 423 18.07 12.62 24.72
CA SER A 423 18.28 13.10 23.36
C SER A 423 17.10 12.78 22.43
N GLN A 424 16.58 11.55 22.49
CA GLN A 424 15.45 11.10 21.66
C GLN A 424 14.16 11.80 22.05
N VAL A 425 13.90 11.95 23.36
CA VAL A 425 12.71 12.65 23.85
C VAL A 425 12.75 14.13 23.47
N ARG A 426 13.89 14.82 23.64
CA ARG A 426 14.03 16.24 23.25
C ARG A 426 13.84 16.44 21.75
N ALA A 427 14.43 15.58 20.91
CA ALA A 427 14.27 15.61 19.46
C ALA A 427 12.79 15.46 19.05
N GLN A 428 12.08 14.48 19.62
CA GLN A 428 10.67 14.25 19.31
C GLN A 428 9.76 15.37 19.84
N MET A 429 10.09 16.01 20.97
CA MET A 429 9.35 17.18 21.46
C MET A 429 9.44 18.37 20.49
N GLN A 430 10.63 18.64 19.94
CA GLN A 430 10.82 19.66 18.90
C GLN A 430 10.12 19.26 17.59
N TYR A 431 10.21 17.99 17.21
CA TYR A 431 9.55 17.42 16.05
C TYR A 431 8.03 17.66 16.09
N ILE A 432 7.39 17.30 17.21
CA ILE A 432 5.95 17.50 17.43
C ILE A 432 5.58 19.00 17.40
N GLN A 433 6.45 19.88 17.92
CA GLN A 433 6.20 21.33 17.87
C GLN A 433 6.13 21.83 16.43
N ARG A 434 7.11 21.42 15.61
CA ARG A 434 7.19 21.79 14.20
C ARG A 434 6.10 21.10 13.36
N GLY A 435 5.66 19.91 13.77
CA GLY A 435 4.48 19.25 13.22
C GLY A 435 3.17 20.01 13.47
N ASN A 436 2.94 20.46 14.71
CA ASN A 436 1.71 21.16 15.08
C ASN A 436 1.64 22.59 14.53
N TYR A 437 2.80 23.23 14.40
CA TYR A 437 2.89 24.67 14.25
C TYR A 437 3.90 25.13 13.21
N GLY A 438 4.74 24.31 12.60
CA GLY A 438 5.69 24.82 11.60
C GLY A 438 6.57 25.97 12.11
N LEU A 439 6.46 27.17 11.52
CA LEU A 439 7.13 28.39 12.00
C LEU A 439 6.41 29.01 13.21
N LEU A 440 7.15 29.32 14.27
CA LEU A 440 6.58 29.61 15.59
C LEU A 440 6.23 31.08 15.81
N CYS A 441 6.90 31.99 15.09
CA CYS A 441 6.75 33.42 15.33
C CYS A 441 6.91 34.26 14.05
N LYS A 442 6.56 35.54 14.19
CA LYS A 442 6.64 36.51 13.09
C LYS A 442 8.07 36.69 12.58
N GLU A 443 9.06 36.61 13.47
CA GLU A 443 10.47 36.75 13.13
C GLU A 443 10.95 35.63 12.19
N GLU A 444 10.50 34.38 12.42
CA GLU A 444 10.80 33.28 11.51
C GLU A 444 10.17 33.51 10.13
N LEU A 445 8.92 34.02 10.06
CA LEU A 445 8.26 34.34 8.78
C LEU A 445 8.97 35.49 8.03
N LEU A 446 9.40 36.53 8.74
CA LEU A 446 10.15 37.65 8.16
C LEU A 446 11.53 37.22 7.63
N ALA A 447 12.19 36.28 8.31
CA ALA A 447 13.47 35.73 7.87
C ALA A 447 13.37 35.02 6.50
N GLU A 448 12.19 34.49 6.18
CA GLU A 448 11.88 33.85 4.89
C GLU A 448 11.41 34.84 3.80
N GLY A 449 11.59 36.14 4.02
CA GLY A 449 11.36 37.17 3.00
C GLY A 449 9.91 37.66 2.89
N LEU A 450 9.03 37.28 3.82
CA LEU A 450 7.66 37.81 3.85
C LEU A 450 7.66 39.29 4.23
N THR A 451 6.75 40.06 3.62
CA THR A 451 6.49 41.43 4.07
C THR A 451 5.88 41.44 5.47
N PRO A 452 6.08 42.50 6.28
CA PRO A 452 5.48 42.58 7.62
C PRO A 452 3.97 42.35 7.64
N ALA A 453 3.25 42.87 6.64
CA ALA A 453 1.81 42.71 6.52
C ALA A 453 1.41 41.24 6.23
N MET A 454 2.17 40.54 5.37
CA MET A 454 1.92 39.13 5.09
C MET A 454 2.26 38.26 6.30
N ALA A 455 3.37 38.52 6.99
CA ALA A 455 3.73 37.81 8.20
C ALA A 455 2.68 37.98 9.32
N ASP A 456 2.11 39.18 9.47
CA ASP A 456 0.99 39.42 10.39
C ASP A 456 -0.26 38.62 9.99
N LEU A 457 -0.59 38.58 8.70
CA LEU A 457 -1.71 37.79 8.20
C LEU A 457 -1.53 36.29 8.47
N MET A 458 -0.33 35.76 8.20
CA MET A 458 0.00 34.35 8.46
C MET A 458 -0.12 34.02 9.95
N MET A 459 0.41 34.87 10.84
CA MET A 459 0.27 34.66 12.28
C MET A 459 -1.18 34.67 12.75
N LYS A 460 -2.04 35.51 12.17
CA LYS A 460 -3.48 35.52 12.49
C LYS A 460 -4.17 34.21 12.08
N ILE A 461 -3.92 33.73 10.86
CA ILE A 461 -4.42 32.42 10.39
C ILE A 461 -4.00 31.33 11.37
N LYS A 462 -2.72 31.33 11.71
CA LYS A 462 -2.12 30.33 12.58
C LYS A 462 -2.71 30.31 13.99
N LEU A 463 -2.91 31.49 14.57
CA LEU A 463 -3.55 31.62 15.89
C LEU A 463 -5.02 31.18 15.86
N LYS A 464 -5.73 31.30 14.73
CA LYS A 464 -7.09 30.75 14.61
C LYS A 464 -7.10 29.23 14.73
N PHE A 465 -6.20 28.56 14.04
CA PHE A 465 -6.04 27.10 14.16
C PHE A 465 -5.49 26.67 15.52
N ALA A 466 -4.62 27.47 16.13
CA ALA A 466 -4.03 27.19 17.45
C ALA A 466 -4.91 27.63 18.64
N PHE A 467 -6.20 27.94 18.43
CA PHE A 467 -7.13 28.38 19.48
C PHE A 467 -6.63 29.59 20.29
N GLY A 468 -5.96 30.52 19.61
CA GLY A 468 -5.46 31.79 20.15
C GLY A 468 -4.07 31.75 20.76
N ALA A 469 -3.41 30.58 20.86
CA ALA A 469 -2.06 30.49 21.42
C ALA A 469 -1.26 29.31 20.86
N ILE A 470 -0.03 29.60 20.42
CA ILE A 470 0.99 28.56 20.15
C ILE A 470 1.54 28.11 21.49
N ARG A 471 1.49 26.80 21.75
CA ARG A 471 1.91 26.21 23.03
C ARG A 471 3.27 25.55 22.92
N GLU A 472 4.04 25.63 24.00
CA GLU A 472 5.26 24.85 24.13
C GLU A 472 4.93 23.36 24.25
N PRO A 473 5.75 22.44 23.71
CA PRO A 473 5.48 21.00 23.72
C PRO A 473 5.22 20.44 25.12
N SER A 474 5.97 20.92 26.12
CA SER A 474 5.82 20.51 27.53
C SER A 474 4.46 20.88 28.14
N GLN A 475 3.73 21.83 27.55
CA GLN A 475 2.38 22.19 27.98
C GLN A 475 1.34 21.17 27.52
N ILE A 476 1.64 20.35 26.52
CA ILE A 476 0.70 19.41 25.90
C ILE A 476 1.15 17.95 25.95
N VAL A 477 2.45 17.68 26.14
CA VAL A 477 3.04 16.35 26.27
C VAL A 477 4.05 16.36 27.43
N ASP A 478 3.97 15.37 28.31
CA ASP A 478 4.96 15.17 29.39
C ASP A 478 6.16 14.35 28.90
N SER A 479 7.32 14.54 29.51
CA SER A 479 8.57 13.82 29.17
C SER A 479 9.12 13.06 30.37
N LEU A 480 9.61 11.85 30.14
CA LEU A 480 10.34 11.05 31.13
C LEU A 480 11.64 10.52 30.52
N TYR A 481 12.76 10.78 31.19
CA TYR A 481 14.06 10.29 30.77
C TYR A 481 14.40 8.99 31.50
N VAL A 482 14.88 7.99 30.75
CA VAL A 482 15.19 6.66 31.27
C VAL A 482 16.61 6.28 30.91
N ASP A 483 17.41 6.02 31.93
CA ASP A 483 18.75 5.45 31.86
C ASP A 483 18.77 4.10 32.62
N ALA A 484 19.87 3.76 33.29
CA ALA A 484 20.03 2.46 33.95
C ALA A 484 19.13 2.27 35.19
N ASP A 485 18.91 3.33 35.97
CA ASP A 485 18.12 3.25 37.20
C ASP A 485 16.61 3.24 36.91
N PRO A 486 15.79 2.46 37.66
CA PRO A 486 14.35 2.46 37.48
C PRO A 486 13.72 3.82 37.79
N VAL A 487 12.96 4.36 36.83
CA VAL A 487 12.25 5.64 36.94
C VAL A 487 10.73 5.39 36.97
N ALA A 488 10.02 6.07 37.85
CA ALA A 488 8.56 5.96 37.96
C ALA A 488 7.85 6.65 36.77
N ILE A 489 6.89 5.95 36.17
CA ILE A 489 5.98 6.50 35.14
C ILE A 489 4.78 7.13 35.84
N ARG A 490 3.77 6.32 36.20
CA ARG A 490 2.56 6.71 36.95
C ARG A 490 1.97 5.48 37.64
N ASN A 491 1.15 5.70 38.68
CA ASN A 491 0.29 4.68 39.31
C ASN A 491 1.02 3.37 39.71
N GLY A 492 2.26 3.50 40.22
CA GLY A 492 3.07 2.37 40.70
C GLY A 492 3.79 1.58 39.61
N VAL A 493 3.81 2.07 38.37
CA VAL A 493 4.58 1.50 37.26
C VAL A 493 5.92 2.25 37.13
N SER A 494 7.02 1.51 37.01
CA SER A 494 8.35 2.06 36.72
C SER A 494 9.01 1.35 35.55
N VAL A 495 10.02 1.98 34.95
CA VAL A 495 10.78 1.43 33.81
C VAL A 495 12.27 1.68 34.01
N ALA A 496 13.09 0.71 33.61
CA ALA A 496 14.54 0.84 33.55
C ALA A 496 15.05 0.40 32.18
N ARG A 497 16.11 1.04 31.68
CA ARG A 497 16.81 0.61 30.47
C ARG A 497 17.87 -0.41 30.86
N ILE A 498 17.77 -1.64 30.35
CA ILE A 498 18.67 -2.75 30.72
C ILE A 498 19.71 -3.07 29.64
N ALA A 499 19.45 -2.70 28.39
CA ALA A 499 20.36 -2.84 27.25
C ALA A 499 19.96 -1.86 26.13
N LEU A 500 20.73 -1.80 25.03
CA LEU A 500 20.36 -1.04 23.84
C LEU A 500 18.98 -1.51 23.33
N ASN A 501 18.05 -0.57 23.20
CA ASN A 501 16.66 -0.80 22.80
C ASN A 501 15.90 -1.81 23.66
N THR A 502 16.40 -2.13 24.85
CA THR A 502 15.82 -3.14 25.74
C THR A 502 15.46 -2.52 27.09
N TYR A 503 14.19 -2.62 27.46
CA TYR A 503 13.63 -1.97 28.64
C TYR A 503 12.87 -2.97 29.51
N ARG A 504 12.97 -2.80 30.83
CA ARG A 504 12.21 -3.58 31.81
C ARG A 504 11.21 -2.69 32.52
N PHE A 505 9.93 -3.05 32.40
CA PHE A 505 8.84 -2.41 33.14
C PHE A 505 8.52 -3.20 34.40
N PHE A 506 8.23 -2.51 35.49
CA PHE A 506 7.88 -3.09 36.77
C PHE A 506 6.49 -2.61 37.21
N TYR A 507 5.67 -3.53 37.70
CA TYR A 507 4.39 -3.21 38.33
C TYR A 507 4.08 -4.23 39.42
N ARG A 508 4.00 -3.77 40.67
CA ARG A 508 3.94 -4.64 41.87
C ARG A 508 5.14 -5.62 41.85
N ASP A 509 4.89 -6.90 42.05
CA ASP A 509 5.93 -7.94 42.07
C ASP A 509 6.21 -8.56 40.68
N ARG A 510 5.73 -7.94 39.59
CA ARG A 510 5.88 -8.43 38.22
C ARG A 510 6.73 -7.48 37.39
N PHE A 511 7.39 -8.04 36.37
CA PHE A 511 8.08 -7.28 35.34
C PHE A 511 7.77 -7.81 33.94
N ALA A 512 8.01 -6.98 32.92
CA ALA A 512 8.09 -7.41 31.53
C ALA A 512 9.22 -6.69 30.81
N ASP A 513 9.89 -7.45 29.96
CA ASP A 513 10.95 -6.95 29.09
C ASP A 513 10.36 -6.61 27.72
N VAL A 514 10.82 -5.50 27.18
CA VAL A 514 10.44 -4.96 25.87
C VAL A 514 11.72 -4.78 25.08
N ASP A 515 11.82 -5.49 23.97
CA ASP A 515 12.93 -5.39 23.01
C ASP A 515 12.42 -4.71 21.73
N LEU A 516 13.02 -3.58 21.39
CA LEU A 516 12.67 -2.78 20.22
C LEU A 516 13.63 -3.00 19.03
N ASN A 517 14.60 -3.90 19.15
CA ASN A 517 15.58 -4.16 18.09
C ASN A 517 14.94 -4.87 16.88
N LEU A 518 15.27 -4.42 15.67
CA LEU A 518 14.93 -5.12 14.43
C LEU A 518 16.00 -6.18 14.09
N PRO A 519 15.61 -7.42 13.74
CA PRO A 519 16.53 -8.38 13.15
C PRO A 519 17.13 -7.87 11.84
N ALA A 520 18.33 -8.34 11.47
CA ALA A 520 18.97 -7.97 10.20
C ALA A 520 18.03 -8.22 9.01
N GLY A 521 17.99 -7.27 8.07
CA GLY A 521 17.15 -7.34 6.86
C GLY A 521 15.64 -7.10 7.07
N ILE A 522 15.16 -6.97 8.30
CA ILE A 522 13.74 -6.69 8.60
C ILE A 522 13.50 -5.19 8.68
N THR A 523 12.53 -4.67 7.93
CA THR A 523 12.13 -3.26 7.95
C THR A 523 10.69 -3.09 8.40
N TYR A 524 10.29 -1.86 8.72
CA TYR A 524 8.89 -1.54 9.04
C TYR A 524 8.03 -1.64 7.77
N ALA A 525 7.15 -2.63 7.72
CA ALA A 525 6.26 -2.84 6.58
C ALA A 525 5.06 -1.86 6.61
N PRO A 526 4.55 -1.44 5.43
CA PRO A 526 3.32 -0.67 5.37
C PRO A 526 2.13 -1.49 5.90
N PRO A 527 1.13 -0.84 6.52
CA PRO A 527 -0.05 -1.52 7.08
C PRO A 527 -1.09 -1.92 6.02
N TYR A 528 -0.87 -1.56 4.76
CA TYR A 528 -1.78 -1.81 3.63
C TYR A 528 -1.06 -2.51 2.48
N PRO A 529 -1.78 -3.30 1.66
CA PRO A 529 -1.22 -3.90 0.46
C PRO A 529 -1.00 -2.84 -0.63
N LEU A 530 0.13 -2.92 -1.32
CA LEU A 530 0.43 -2.14 -2.52
C LEU A 530 0.42 -3.08 -3.73
N GLY A 531 -0.48 -2.82 -4.69
CA GLY A 531 -0.47 -3.53 -5.97
C GLY A 531 0.80 -3.20 -6.75
N GLN A 532 1.32 -4.16 -7.52
CA GLN A 532 2.45 -3.90 -8.42
C GLN A 532 1.93 -3.37 -9.76
N HIS A 533 2.52 -2.27 -10.26
CA HIS A 533 2.10 -1.62 -11.49
C HIS A 533 3.27 -1.40 -12.45
N ASN A 534 3.05 -1.70 -13.72
CA ASN A 534 3.90 -1.25 -14.81
C ASN A 534 3.40 0.12 -15.28
N ILE A 535 4.23 1.15 -15.08
CA ILE A 535 3.90 2.52 -15.47
C ILE A 535 4.76 2.91 -16.68
N ALA A 536 4.11 3.36 -17.75
CA ALA A 536 4.79 3.91 -18.92
C ALA A 536 5.55 5.20 -18.56
N ARG A 537 6.81 5.30 -18.99
CA ARG A 537 7.69 6.47 -18.73
C ARG A 537 7.72 7.47 -19.90
N HIS A 538 6.96 7.21 -20.95
CA HIS A 538 7.04 7.96 -22.22
C HIS A 538 6.00 9.08 -22.33
N HIS A 539 5.42 9.55 -21.23
CA HIS A 539 4.44 10.63 -21.24
C HIS A 539 5.11 12.00 -21.26
N ASN A 540 4.57 12.94 -22.05
CA ASN A 540 5.03 14.33 -22.06
C ASN A 540 4.49 15.09 -20.85
N PHE A 541 3.24 14.83 -20.45
CA PHE A 541 2.70 15.29 -19.16
C PHE A 541 1.61 14.32 -18.66
N ALA A 542 1.86 13.65 -17.53
CA ALA A 542 0.90 12.76 -16.89
C ALA A 542 1.00 12.84 -15.36
N VAL A 543 -0.10 12.52 -14.70
CA VAL A 543 -0.20 12.46 -13.24
C VAL A 543 -0.50 11.03 -12.83
N LEU A 544 0.37 10.45 -12.02
CA LEU A 544 0.20 9.16 -11.39
C LEU A 544 -0.28 9.36 -9.94
N HIS A 545 -1.31 8.62 -9.55
CA HIS A 545 -1.92 8.71 -8.23
C HIS A 545 -1.36 7.65 -7.29
N THR A 546 -0.57 8.08 -6.31
CA THR A 546 0.17 7.19 -5.40
C THR A 546 -0.43 7.10 -4.01
N GLY A 547 -1.35 8.00 -3.64
CA GLY A 547 -2.13 7.89 -2.42
C GLY A 547 -3.38 8.77 -2.41
N GLN A 548 -4.35 8.37 -1.60
CA GLN A 548 -5.66 9.03 -1.46
C GLN A 548 -6.15 9.08 0.00
N GLY A 549 -5.49 8.36 0.90
CA GLY A 549 -5.84 8.36 2.31
C GLY A 549 -5.44 9.67 2.97
N ASP A 550 -6.08 9.99 4.08
CA ASP A 550 -5.50 10.93 5.03
C ASP A 550 -4.44 10.22 5.89
N GLY A 551 -3.92 10.92 6.89
CA GLY A 551 -3.02 10.34 7.88
C GLY A 551 -3.57 9.17 8.71
N TRP A 552 -4.88 8.93 8.69
CA TRP A 552 -5.58 7.94 9.50
C TRP A 552 -6.11 6.75 8.68
N ASP A 553 -6.09 6.82 7.35
CA ASP A 553 -6.56 5.75 6.47
C ASP A 553 -5.69 4.50 6.61
N ARG A 554 -6.24 3.47 7.26
CA ARG A 554 -5.58 2.19 7.49
C ARG A 554 -5.38 1.35 6.22
N ASN A 555 -6.05 1.68 5.11
CA ASN A 555 -6.08 0.83 3.91
C ASN A 555 -5.36 1.43 2.70
N ARG A 556 -4.99 2.72 2.74
CA ARG A 556 -4.39 3.42 1.60
C ARG A 556 -3.21 4.29 2.04
N PRO A 557 -2.22 4.52 1.14
CA PRO A 557 -1.21 5.53 1.36
C PRO A 557 -1.82 6.93 1.46
N SER A 558 -1.15 7.78 2.24
CA SER A 558 -1.46 9.20 2.36
C SER A 558 -1.45 9.92 1.02
N MET A 559 -2.28 10.95 0.89
CA MET A 559 -2.44 11.74 -0.32
C MET A 559 -1.08 12.16 -0.90
N SER A 560 -0.79 11.67 -2.10
CA SER A 560 0.44 11.98 -2.83
C SER A 560 0.22 11.73 -4.32
N SER A 561 1.09 12.30 -5.15
CA SER A 561 1.07 12.13 -6.60
C SER A 561 2.47 12.13 -7.17
N VAL A 562 2.63 11.57 -8.37
CA VAL A 562 3.86 11.64 -9.16
C VAL A 562 3.55 12.28 -10.50
N ILE A 563 4.32 13.30 -10.88
CA ILE A 563 4.27 13.91 -12.22
C ILE A 563 5.30 13.23 -13.10
N LEU A 564 4.86 12.78 -14.27
CA LEU A 564 5.70 12.36 -15.37
C LEU A 564 5.73 13.48 -16.40
N PHE A 565 6.90 14.07 -16.63
CA PHE A 565 7.06 15.20 -17.54
C PHE A 565 8.29 15.03 -18.42
N HIS A 566 8.10 14.84 -19.74
CA HIS A 566 9.19 14.58 -20.69
C HIS A 566 10.19 13.50 -20.22
N GLY A 567 9.69 12.42 -19.63
CA GLY A 567 10.49 11.32 -19.08
C GLY A 567 11.19 11.60 -17.74
N ARG A 568 11.03 12.81 -17.18
CA ARG A 568 11.42 13.17 -15.81
C ARG A 568 10.32 12.80 -14.83
N ILE A 569 10.73 12.50 -13.59
CA ILE A 569 9.82 12.04 -12.53
C ILE A 569 9.91 13.00 -11.35
N TYR A 570 8.78 13.63 -11.01
CA TYR A 570 8.68 14.52 -9.85
C TYR A 570 7.64 13.99 -8.86
N LEU A 571 7.99 13.98 -7.58
CA LEU A 571 7.04 13.66 -6.51
C LEU A 571 6.28 14.93 -6.10
N ILE A 572 5.04 14.76 -5.67
CA ILE A 572 4.30 15.74 -4.87
C ILE A 572 4.04 15.11 -3.52
N ASP A 573 4.69 15.67 -2.51
CA ASP A 573 4.80 15.16 -1.14
C ASP A 573 5.45 13.78 -1.02
N ALA A 574 5.93 13.48 0.19
CA ALA A 574 6.58 12.23 0.55
C ALA A 574 6.03 11.74 1.90
N GLY A 575 4.85 11.12 1.85
CA GLY A 575 4.26 10.48 3.02
C GLY A 575 5.02 9.23 3.49
N PRO A 576 4.57 8.62 4.60
CA PRO A 576 5.17 7.41 5.15
C PRO A 576 5.23 6.27 4.12
N GLY A 577 6.36 5.57 4.05
CA GLY A 577 6.53 4.43 3.15
C GLY A 577 6.72 4.79 1.67
N VAL A 578 7.18 6.01 1.37
CA VAL A 578 7.39 6.49 -0.02
C VAL A 578 8.25 5.55 -0.87
N LEU A 579 9.29 4.92 -0.32
CA LEU A 579 10.13 3.98 -1.07
C LEU A 579 9.36 2.74 -1.51
N GLN A 580 8.53 2.18 -0.63
CA GLN A 580 7.67 1.03 -0.93
C GLN A 580 6.62 1.40 -1.98
N VAL A 581 6.07 2.61 -1.91
CA VAL A 581 5.16 3.16 -2.91
C VAL A 581 5.83 3.25 -4.27
N LEU A 582 7.04 3.84 -4.36
CA LEU A 582 7.81 3.96 -5.59
C LEU A 582 8.15 2.59 -6.19
N THR A 583 8.65 1.66 -5.37
CA THR A 583 8.94 0.28 -5.82
C THR A 583 7.69 -0.41 -6.37
N ALA A 584 6.53 -0.24 -5.73
CA ALA A 584 5.29 -0.86 -6.18
C ALA A 584 4.80 -0.34 -7.56
N ILE A 585 5.15 0.88 -7.95
CA ILE A 585 4.84 1.46 -9.27
C ILE A 585 6.00 1.35 -10.28
N GLY A 586 7.01 0.53 -9.97
CA GLY A 586 8.15 0.30 -10.85
C GLY A 586 9.13 1.47 -10.96
N ILE A 587 9.13 2.40 -10.01
CA ILE A 587 10.06 3.55 -9.99
C ILE A 587 11.14 3.30 -8.94
N ASP A 588 12.40 3.28 -9.35
CA ASP A 588 13.51 3.33 -8.42
C ASP A 588 13.73 4.77 -7.93
N ILE A 589 14.18 4.96 -6.69
CA ILE A 589 14.47 6.30 -6.15
C ILE A 589 15.48 7.08 -7.02
N SER A 590 16.42 6.39 -7.67
CA SER A 590 17.39 7.02 -8.57
C SER A 590 16.77 7.62 -9.83
N GLU A 591 15.53 7.23 -10.19
CA GLU A 591 14.78 7.81 -11.30
C GLU A 591 14.08 9.13 -10.94
N VAL A 592 13.93 9.44 -9.65
CA VAL A 592 13.21 10.63 -9.17
C VAL A 592 14.11 11.86 -9.28
N ASP A 593 13.69 12.85 -10.06
CA ASP A 593 14.46 14.07 -10.34
C ASP A 593 14.22 15.17 -9.31
N GLY A 594 13.02 15.23 -8.74
CA GLY A 594 12.68 16.22 -7.73
C GLY A 594 11.42 15.93 -6.93
N ILE A 595 11.21 16.73 -5.89
CA ILE A 595 10.01 16.72 -5.07
C ILE A 595 9.46 18.14 -4.92
N PHE A 596 8.16 18.28 -5.14
CA PHE A 596 7.37 19.45 -4.75
C PHE A 596 6.74 19.15 -3.40
N HIS A 597 6.97 19.99 -2.40
CA HIS A 597 6.47 19.76 -1.03
C HIS A 597 5.43 20.82 -0.66
N THR A 598 4.24 20.36 -0.26
CA THR A 598 3.10 21.23 0.05
C THR A 598 3.21 21.80 1.45
N HIS A 599 3.46 20.96 2.46
CA HIS A 599 3.54 21.34 3.87
C HIS A 599 4.18 20.25 4.74
N ALA A 600 4.34 20.53 6.04
CA ALA A 600 5.20 19.75 6.92
C ALA A 600 4.50 18.64 7.75
N HIS A 601 3.22 18.30 7.59
CA HIS A 601 2.61 17.21 8.39
C HIS A 601 3.14 15.82 8.02
N ASP A 602 3.15 14.86 8.95
CA ASP A 602 3.75 13.53 8.75
C ASP A 602 3.21 12.74 7.55
N ASP A 603 1.93 12.89 7.23
CA ASP A 603 1.30 12.26 6.06
C ASP A 603 1.83 12.79 4.72
N HIS A 604 2.48 13.95 4.71
CA HIS A 604 3.13 14.56 3.55
C HIS A 604 4.67 14.61 3.67
N PHE A 605 5.20 14.54 4.89
CA PHE A 605 6.62 14.76 5.21
C PHE A 605 7.40 13.50 5.59
N ALA A 606 6.80 12.53 6.29
CA ALA A 606 7.56 11.52 7.03
C ALA A 606 8.38 10.56 6.15
N GLY A 607 8.12 10.51 4.85
CA GLY A 607 8.92 9.80 3.84
C GLY A 607 10.10 10.61 3.32
N LEU A 608 10.15 11.93 3.49
CA LEU A 608 11.24 12.79 3.01
C LEU A 608 12.62 12.33 3.49
N PRO A 609 12.82 11.95 4.77
CA PRO A 609 14.10 11.38 5.20
C PRO A 609 14.50 10.09 4.50
N ALA A 610 13.55 9.29 4.03
CA ALA A 610 13.88 8.10 3.24
C ALA A 610 14.40 8.46 1.84
N LEU A 611 14.08 9.66 1.33
CA LEU A 611 14.54 10.14 0.02
C LEU A 611 16.00 10.57 0.00
N ILE A 612 16.68 10.68 1.15
CA ILE A 612 18.14 10.92 1.19
C ILE A 612 18.92 9.63 0.86
N ARG A 613 18.25 8.48 0.76
CA ARG A 613 18.85 7.18 0.40
C ARG A 613 19.06 7.05 -1.11
N THR A 614 19.75 8.03 -1.65
CA THR A 614 20.15 8.15 -3.05
C THR A 614 21.56 8.74 -3.10
N ASP A 615 22.24 8.56 -4.22
CA ASP A 615 23.60 9.04 -4.41
C ASP A 615 23.69 10.46 -5.00
N ARG A 616 22.53 11.08 -5.30
CA ARG A 616 22.43 12.44 -5.81
C ARG A 616 21.52 13.31 -4.96
N ARG A 617 21.86 14.60 -4.82
CA ARG A 617 20.94 15.58 -4.21
C ARG A 617 19.72 15.75 -5.11
N MET A 618 18.57 15.31 -4.63
CA MET A 618 17.29 15.48 -5.33
C MET A 618 16.90 16.96 -5.32
N ALA A 619 16.32 17.45 -6.43
CA ALA A 619 15.80 18.81 -6.46
C ALA A 619 14.61 18.94 -5.48
N TYR A 620 14.64 19.94 -4.61
CA TYR A 620 13.59 20.17 -3.62
C TYR A 620 12.93 21.51 -3.90
N PHE A 621 11.65 21.46 -4.28
CA PHE A 621 10.86 22.62 -4.67
C PHE A 621 9.79 22.91 -3.62
N ALA A 622 9.80 24.12 -3.06
CA ALA A 622 8.78 24.58 -2.13
C ALA A 622 8.77 26.11 -2.07
N ALA A 623 7.68 26.70 -1.56
CA ALA A 623 7.72 28.10 -1.14
C ALA A 623 8.69 28.27 0.05
N PRO A 624 9.39 29.42 0.20
CA PRO A 624 10.40 29.62 1.25
C PRO A 624 9.92 29.29 2.67
N MET A 625 8.71 29.71 3.04
CA MET A 625 8.12 29.43 4.35
C MET A 625 7.88 27.94 4.59
N VAL A 626 7.43 27.20 3.56
CA VAL A 626 7.26 25.74 3.63
C VAL A 626 8.61 25.06 3.73
N ARG A 627 9.58 25.46 2.90
CA ARG A 627 10.97 24.95 2.97
C ARG A 627 11.55 25.12 4.38
N ALA A 628 11.43 26.30 4.98
CA ALA A 628 11.97 26.57 6.31
C ALA A 628 11.29 25.73 7.40
N SER A 629 9.96 25.62 7.34
CA SER A 629 9.16 24.79 8.24
C SER A 629 9.58 23.30 8.16
N VAL A 630 9.68 22.78 6.94
CA VAL A 630 10.14 21.41 6.65
C VAL A 630 11.58 21.19 7.08
N ALA A 631 12.50 22.12 6.79
CA ALA A 631 13.92 21.99 7.15
C ALA A 631 14.10 21.95 8.68
N LYS A 632 13.37 22.77 9.42
CA LYS A 632 13.35 22.76 10.89
C LYS A 632 12.81 21.44 11.44
N LYS A 633 11.70 20.95 10.88
CA LYS A 633 11.12 19.65 11.28
C LYS A 633 12.07 18.49 10.95
N PHE A 634 12.67 18.48 9.76
CA PHE A 634 13.69 17.52 9.33
C PHE A 634 14.89 17.50 10.26
N SER A 635 15.38 18.68 10.63
CA SER A 635 16.54 18.83 11.52
C SER A 635 16.24 18.31 12.92
N ALA A 636 15.05 18.59 13.45
CA ALA A 636 14.58 18.05 14.72
C ALA A 636 14.48 16.51 14.68
N LEU A 637 13.89 15.95 13.62
CA LEU A 637 13.81 14.49 13.44
C LEU A 637 15.19 13.85 13.35
N MET A 638 16.09 14.50 12.62
CA MET A 638 17.43 13.98 12.35
C MET A 638 18.44 14.25 13.45
N SER A 639 18.11 15.10 14.41
CA SER A 639 19.07 15.62 15.39
C SER A 639 20.28 16.26 14.69
N LEU A 640 20.04 16.94 13.57
CA LEU A 640 21.05 17.62 12.75
C LEU A 640 20.85 19.14 12.80
N ASP A 641 21.88 19.86 12.37
CA ASP A 641 21.79 21.32 12.19
C ASP A 641 20.94 21.68 10.96
N GLU A 642 20.19 22.79 11.05
CA GLU A 642 19.28 23.24 9.98
C GLU A 642 19.99 23.47 8.63
N HIS A 643 21.25 23.88 8.64
CA HIS A 643 22.02 24.09 7.41
C HIS A 643 22.34 22.79 6.67
N GLN A 644 22.29 21.63 7.34
CA GLN A 644 22.53 20.34 6.70
C GLN A 644 21.41 19.92 5.74
N PHE A 645 20.23 20.54 5.80
CA PHE A 645 19.16 20.24 4.84
C PHE A 645 19.61 20.43 3.38
N HIS A 646 20.36 21.49 3.09
CA HIS A 646 20.93 21.78 1.76
C HIS A 646 22.01 20.79 1.32
N HIS A 647 22.50 19.99 2.26
CA HIS A 647 23.49 18.95 1.97
C HIS A 647 22.83 17.68 1.42
N PHE A 648 21.58 17.41 1.78
CA PHE A 648 20.83 16.26 1.29
C PHE A 648 19.99 16.60 0.05
N PHE A 649 19.52 17.85 -0.05
CA PHE A 649 18.63 18.30 -1.12
C PHE A 649 19.16 19.51 -1.88
N ALA A 650 18.97 19.51 -3.20
CA ALA A 650 19.23 20.65 -4.06
C ALA A 650 18.01 21.59 -4.01
N VAL A 651 17.97 22.43 -2.97
CA VAL A 651 16.87 23.36 -2.71
C VAL A 651 16.72 24.38 -3.84
N ARG A 652 15.49 24.52 -4.34
CA ARG A 652 15.05 25.50 -5.35
C ARG A 652 13.76 26.14 -4.86
N ASP A 653 13.87 27.33 -4.26
CA ASP A 653 12.72 28.07 -3.77
C ASP A 653 11.81 28.53 -4.91
N LEU A 654 10.50 28.36 -4.71
CA LEU A 654 9.46 28.79 -5.63
C LEU A 654 8.88 30.13 -5.17
N VAL A 655 8.73 31.08 -6.10
CA VAL A 655 8.08 32.36 -5.82
C VAL A 655 6.57 32.14 -5.69
N SER A 656 6.03 32.39 -4.50
CA SER A 656 4.60 32.28 -4.19
C SER A 656 3.72 33.13 -5.12
N GLU A 657 2.55 32.60 -5.47
CA GLU A 657 1.54 33.27 -6.31
C GLU A 657 2.00 33.61 -7.74
N GLN A 658 3.13 33.07 -8.20
CA GLN A 658 3.69 33.29 -9.54
C GLN A 658 4.05 31.97 -10.23
N TRP A 659 4.11 32.00 -11.56
CA TRP A 659 4.57 30.86 -12.35
C TRP A 659 6.11 30.77 -12.32
N ASN A 660 6.63 29.61 -11.94
CA ASN A 660 8.05 29.29 -11.86
C ASN A 660 8.38 28.23 -12.91
N ASP A 661 9.50 28.38 -13.62
CA ASP A 661 9.99 27.38 -14.56
C ASP A 661 10.83 26.32 -13.82
N CYS A 662 10.33 25.09 -13.78
CA CYS A 662 10.99 23.94 -13.16
C CYS A 662 11.40 22.94 -14.25
N ASP A 663 12.53 23.22 -14.90
CA ASP A 663 13.08 22.40 -16.01
C ASP A 663 12.08 22.21 -17.18
N GLY A 664 11.32 23.27 -17.52
CA GLY A 664 10.30 23.30 -18.56
C GLY A 664 8.87 23.04 -18.05
N LEU A 665 8.71 22.51 -16.82
CA LEU A 665 7.40 22.38 -16.19
C LEU A 665 7.06 23.69 -15.47
N MET A 666 5.98 24.36 -15.87
CA MET A 666 5.56 25.59 -15.22
C MET A 666 4.78 25.26 -13.94
N VAL A 667 5.21 25.81 -12.80
CA VAL A 667 4.62 25.52 -11.49
C VAL A 667 4.27 26.82 -10.77
N LYS A 668 3.02 26.92 -10.31
CA LYS A 668 2.54 28.02 -9.49
C LYS A 668 2.19 27.53 -8.08
N PRO A 669 3.03 27.83 -7.07
CA PRO A 669 2.65 27.69 -5.67
C PRO A 669 1.56 28.69 -5.29
N VAL A 670 0.51 28.21 -4.62
CA VAL A 670 -0.63 28.99 -4.13
C VAL A 670 -0.80 28.74 -2.64
N HIS A 671 -0.93 29.81 -1.85
CA HIS A 671 -1.13 29.67 -0.41
C HIS A 671 -2.49 29.05 -0.06
N SER A 672 -2.49 28.16 0.95
CA SER A 672 -3.68 27.63 1.58
C SER A 672 -3.64 27.88 3.10
N PRO A 673 -4.67 28.48 3.71
CA PRO A 673 -4.74 28.60 5.17
C PRO A 673 -4.73 27.23 5.85
N HIS A 674 -3.76 27.03 6.74
CA HIS A 674 -3.55 25.78 7.46
C HIS A 674 -2.81 26.04 8.80
N PRO A 675 -2.78 25.12 9.78
CA PRO A 675 -2.06 25.31 11.05
C PRO A 675 -0.54 25.43 10.90
N VAL A 676 0.02 24.80 9.86
CA VAL A 676 1.40 24.92 9.42
C VAL A 676 1.46 25.62 8.07
N GLU A 677 2.64 26.07 7.65
CA GLU A 677 2.83 26.68 6.33
C GLU A 677 2.41 25.69 5.23
N ASN A 678 1.36 26.01 4.48
CA ASN A 678 0.85 25.18 3.38
C ASN A 678 0.82 25.94 2.06
N THR A 679 1.25 25.23 1.01
CA THR A 679 1.23 25.66 -0.39
C THR A 679 0.66 24.54 -1.25
N MET A 680 -0.37 24.88 -2.01
CA MET A 680 -0.92 24.03 -3.06
C MET A 680 -0.22 24.32 -4.40
N PHE A 681 -0.26 23.39 -5.36
CA PHE A 681 0.46 23.54 -6.63
C PHE A 681 -0.43 23.44 -7.86
N LEU A 682 -0.33 24.45 -8.73
CA LEU A 682 -0.85 24.39 -10.09
C LEU A 682 0.31 24.14 -11.06
N PHE A 683 0.21 23.07 -11.83
CA PHE A 683 1.19 22.67 -12.83
C PHE A 683 0.63 22.94 -14.22
N LYS A 684 1.52 23.29 -15.15
CA LYS A 684 1.16 23.64 -16.52
C LYS A 684 2.24 23.22 -17.51
N ALA A 685 1.80 22.62 -18.61
CA ALA A 685 2.65 22.15 -19.69
C ALA A 685 1.96 22.33 -21.05
N GLY A 686 2.74 22.39 -22.12
CA GLY A 686 2.26 22.62 -23.49
C GLY A 686 2.30 24.10 -23.90
N GLU A 687 1.99 24.37 -25.16
CA GLU A 687 1.94 25.71 -25.75
C GLU A 687 0.62 25.92 -26.50
N GLY A 688 0.08 27.14 -26.47
CA GLY A 688 -1.13 27.52 -27.20
C GLY A 688 -2.36 26.69 -26.80
N ASP A 689 -3.06 26.13 -27.78
CA ASP A 689 -4.30 25.36 -27.58
C ASP A 689 -4.05 23.95 -26.98
N GLU A 690 -2.80 23.49 -26.91
CA GLU A 690 -2.42 22.20 -26.29
C GLU A 690 -2.04 22.33 -24.81
N GLU A 691 -2.16 23.52 -24.22
CA GLU A 691 -1.85 23.76 -22.81
C GLU A 691 -2.75 22.90 -21.90
N LYS A 692 -2.11 22.14 -21.01
CA LYS A 692 -2.79 21.32 -20.00
C LYS A 692 -2.35 21.71 -18.60
N THR A 693 -3.30 21.68 -17.67
CA THR A 693 -3.10 22.08 -16.28
C THR A 693 -3.51 20.98 -15.31
N TYR A 694 -2.74 20.86 -14.22
CA TYR A 694 -3.04 19.98 -13.09
C TYR A 694 -2.98 20.77 -11.79
N ALA A 695 -4.03 20.72 -10.99
CA ALA A 695 -4.10 21.33 -9.66
C ALA A 695 -4.04 20.25 -8.57
N HIS A 696 -3.08 20.36 -7.65
CA HIS A 696 -2.91 19.46 -6.51
C HIS A 696 -3.20 20.18 -5.19
N TRP A 697 -4.47 20.19 -4.79
CA TRP A 697 -4.97 20.94 -3.63
C TRP A 697 -4.94 20.06 -2.37
N ALA A 698 -3.73 19.82 -1.84
CA ALA A 698 -3.55 19.12 -0.56
C ALA A 698 -3.78 20.06 0.63
N ASP A 699 -4.44 19.57 1.68
CA ASP A 699 -4.68 20.30 2.94
C ASP A 699 -5.32 21.69 2.74
N LEU A 700 -6.37 21.73 1.90
CA LEU A 700 -7.16 22.95 1.67
C LEU A 700 -8.18 23.16 2.77
N SER A 701 -8.43 24.40 3.19
CA SER A 701 -9.45 24.69 4.21
C SER A 701 -10.86 24.81 3.61
N GLY A 702 -11.85 24.09 4.15
CA GLY A 702 -13.25 24.21 3.71
C GLY A 702 -13.83 25.63 3.87
N PHE A 703 -14.76 26.03 3.01
CA PHE A 703 -15.26 27.41 2.93
C PHE A 703 -15.88 27.89 4.25
N LYS A 704 -16.60 27.01 4.95
CA LYS A 704 -17.19 27.30 6.26
C LYS A 704 -16.13 27.61 7.33
N VAL A 705 -14.97 26.95 7.26
CA VAL A 705 -13.85 27.22 8.17
C VAL A 705 -13.27 28.60 7.87
N LEU A 706 -13.03 28.90 6.59
CA LEU A 706 -12.54 30.20 6.13
C LEU A 706 -13.48 31.34 6.55
N ASP A 707 -14.79 31.17 6.36
CA ASP A 707 -15.81 32.15 6.77
C ASP A 707 -15.79 32.40 8.29
N GLY A 708 -15.52 31.36 9.08
CA GLY A 708 -15.37 31.46 10.53
C GLY A 708 -14.14 32.24 10.99
N MET A 709 -13.17 32.51 10.10
CA MET A 709 -11.99 33.30 10.40
C MET A 709 -12.18 34.80 10.17
N VAL A 710 -13.23 35.20 9.44
CA VAL A 710 -13.52 36.60 9.10
C VAL A 710 -14.16 37.34 10.27
N GLY A 711 -13.76 38.59 10.46
CA GLY A 711 -14.37 39.47 11.47
C GLY A 711 -13.57 40.75 11.72
N THR A 712 -13.86 41.43 12.84
CA THR A 712 -13.28 42.74 13.21
C THR A 712 -12.42 42.70 14.46
N LYS A 713 -12.26 41.53 15.11
CA LYS A 713 -11.38 41.36 16.27
C LYS A 713 -9.91 41.36 15.81
N GLU A 714 -9.01 41.57 16.77
CA GLU A 714 -7.56 41.70 16.53
C GLU A 714 -6.97 40.55 15.69
N ASN A 715 -7.41 39.32 15.94
CA ASN A 715 -6.95 38.10 15.25
C ASN A 715 -7.84 37.66 14.08
N ASP A 716 -8.81 38.47 13.66
CA ASP A 716 -9.66 38.14 12.51
C ASP A 716 -8.99 38.50 11.18
N ILE A 717 -9.37 37.79 10.13
CA ILE A 717 -8.84 37.93 8.78
C ILE A 717 -9.78 38.81 7.92
N PRO A 718 -9.26 39.67 7.02
CA PRO A 718 -10.12 40.45 6.13
C PRO A 718 -10.95 39.56 5.19
N ALA A 719 -12.24 39.88 5.04
CA ALA A 719 -13.15 39.16 4.14
C ALA A 719 -12.63 39.08 2.69
N THR A 720 -11.98 40.13 2.21
CA THR A 720 -11.41 40.19 0.86
C THR A 720 -10.34 39.12 0.61
N VAL A 721 -9.55 38.79 1.65
CA VAL A 721 -8.52 37.74 1.56
C VAL A 721 -9.19 36.36 1.43
N VAL A 722 -10.22 36.09 2.24
CA VAL A 722 -10.97 34.83 2.19
C VAL A 722 -11.66 34.64 0.84
N GLU A 723 -12.31 35.69 0.31
CA GLU A 723 -12.94 35.61 -1.01
C GLU A 723 -11.93 35.37 -2.14
N GLN A 724 -10.74 35.98 -2.06
CA GLN A 724 -9.66 35.72 -3.02
C GLN A 724 -9.21 34.26 -2.97
N ILE A 725 -9.04 33.69 -1.77
CA ILE A 725 -8.66 32.28 -1.57
C ILE A 725 -9.71 31.35 -2.19
N LYS A 726 -11.00 31.57 -1.91
CA LYS A 726 -12.10 30.77 -2.50
C LYS A 726 -12.11 30.85 -4.03
N GLN A 727 -11.90 32.04 -4.59
CA GLN A 727 -11.79 32.21 -6.04
C GLN A 727 -10.61 31.42 -6.63
N THR A 728 -9.47 31.39 -5.94
CA THR A 728 -8.33 30.58 -6.37
C THR A 728 -8.62 29.09 -6.30
N TYR A 729 -9.30 28.62 -5.26
CA TYR A 729 -9.67 27.20 -5.12
C TYR A 729 -10.55 26.72 -6.30
N LEU A 730 -11.51 27.54 -6.70
CA LEU A 730 -12.45 27.30 -7.81
C LEU A 730 -11.87 27.58 -9.20
N GLY A 731 -10.59 27.98 -9.30
CA GLY A 731 -9.94 28.24 -10.58
C GLY A 731 -9.88 26.98 -11.46
N PHE A 732 -10.11 27.13 -12.77
CA PHE A 732 -10.12 26.01 -13.71
C PHE A 732 -8.79 25.23 -13.75
N ALA A 733 -8.88 23.90 -13.82
CA ALA A 733 -7.79 23.02 -14.25
C ALA A 733 -8.33 21.85 -15.10
N ASN A 734 -7.50 21.26 -15.97
CA ASN A 734 -7.92 20.05 -16.71
C ASN A 734 -8.03 18.84 -15.80
N LEU A 735 -7.17 18.75 -14.78
CA LEU A 735 -7.26 17.77 -13.73
C LEU A 735 -7.09 18.47 -12.39
N LYS A 736 -7.97 18.18 -11.43
CA LYS A 736 -7.85 18.72 -10.07
C LYS A 736 -7.99 17.62 -9.05
N LYS A 737 -7.00 17.47 -8.19
CA LYS A 737 -7.02 16.57 -7.04
C LYS A 737 -7.27 17.40 -5.78
N LEU A 738 -8.33 17.07 -5.05
CA LEU A 738 -8.90 17.86 -3.97
C LEU A 738 -8.84 17.10 -2.65
N ASP A 739 -8.31 17.74 -1.62
CA ASP A 739 -8.54 17.34 -0.24
C ASP A 739 -10.01 17.62 0.15
N ILE A 740 -10.71 16.56 0.60
CA ILE A 740 -12.06 16.63 1.15
C ILE A 740 -12.20 15.96 2.53
N GLY A 741 -11.12 15.90 3.30
CA GLY A 741 -11.07 15.28 4.63
C GLY A 741 -12.04 15.90 5.66
N GLY A 742 -12.48 17.13 5.41
CA GLY A 742 -13.41 17.88 6.24
C GLY A 742 -12.86 18.30 7.61
N GLY A 743 -13.75 18.37 8.60
CA GLY A 743 -13.38 18.80 9.95
C GLY A 743 -13.00 20.28 10.03
N MET A 744 -11.98 20.59 10.84
CA MET A 744 -11.54 21.98 11.12
C MET A 744 -10.40 22.46 10.22
N ILE A 745 -9.74 21.56 9.48
CA ILE A 745 -8.49 21.86 8.78
C ILE A 745 -8.48 21.41 7.31
N HIS A 746 -9.42 20.57 6.88
CA HIS A 746 -9.49 20.06 5.50
C HIS A 746 -10.73 20.54 4.74
N GLY A 747 -10.75 20.24 3.44
CA GLY A 747 -11.75 20.70 2.50
C GLY A 747 -13.06 19.93 2.57
N MET A 748 -14.07 20.39 1.83
CA MET A 748 -15.36 19.70 1.69
C MET A 748 -15.69 19.57 0.20
N ALA A 749 -16.14 18.40 -0.24
CA ALA A 749 -16.49 18.19 -1.65
C ALA A 749 -17.55 19.17 -2.14
N GLU A 750 -18.54 19.49 -1.29
CA GLU A 750 -19.66 20.38 -1.62
C GLU A 750 -19.21 21.79 -2.05
N ASP A 751 -18.09 22.28 -1.52
CA ASP A 751 -17.52 23.59 -1.89
C ASP A 751 -17.15 23.65 -3.38
N PHE A 752 -16.96 22.49 -4.03
CA PHE A 752 -16.54 22.34 -5.42
C PHE A 752 -17.65 21.84 -6.36
N ARG A 753 -18.92 21.80 -5.92
CA ARG A 753 -20.04 21.33 -6.77
C ARG A 753 -20.18 22.12 -8.08
N SER A 754 -19.80 23.40 -8.07
CA SER A 754 -19.83 24.28 -9.24
C SER A 754 -18.44 24.56 -9.83
N ASP A 755 -17.45 23.73 -9.50
CA ASP A 755 -16.10 23.89 -10.04
C ASP A 755 -16.08 23.66 -11.57
N PRO A 756 -15.42 24.53 -12.35
CA PRO A 756 -15.47 24.46 -13.81
C PRO A 756 -14.49 23.43 -14.42
N SER A 757 -13.68 22.74 -13.62
CA SER A 757 -12.61 21.84 -14.10
C SER A 757 -13.15 20.59 -14.81
N ASP A 758 -12.39 20.06 -15.77
CA ASP A 758 -12.82 18.91 -16.58
C ASP A 758 -12.98 17.62 -15.74
N ARG A 759 -12.08 17.41 -14.76
CA ARG A 759 -12.08 16.23 -13.89
C ARG A 759 -11.65 16.57 -12.48
N LEU A 760 -12.48 16.18 -11.51
CA LEU A 760 -12.21 16.26 -10.08
C LEU A 760 -11.90 14.87 -9.50
N ILE A 761 -10.79 14.79 -8.75
CA ILE A 761 -10.41 13.64 -7.94
C ILE A 761 -10.54 14.03 -6.47
N LEU A 762 -11.42 13.34 -5.76
CA LEU A 762 -11.68 13.56 -4.35
C LEU A 762 -10.79 12.62 -3.52
N ALA A 763 -9.99 13.21 -2.61
CA ALA A 763 -8.92 12.55 -1.88
C ALA A 763 -8.89 12.96 -0.41
N HIS A 764 -7.92 12.41 0.33
CA HIS A 764 -7.62 12.70 1.72
C HIS A 764 -8.71 12.26 2.70
N LEU A 765 -9.10 10.98 2.59
CA LEU A 765 -10.17 10.40 3.40
C LEU A 765 -9.73 9.10 4.07
N ASP A 766 -10.17 8.85 5.31
CA ASP A 766 -10.11 7.54 5.99
C ASP A 766 -11.30 6.62 5.67
N ARG A 767 -12.20 7.08 4.79
CA ARG A 767 -13.47 6.43 4.43
C ARG A 767 -13.69 6.38 2.92
N LYS A 768 -14.72 5.63 2.51
CA LYS A 768 -15.25 5.67 1.15
C LYS A 768 -16.03 6.97 0.90
N LEU A 769 -16.09 7.36 -0.37
CA LEU A 769 -16.96 8.45 -0.82
C LEU A 769 -18.43 8.09 -0.57
N THR A 770 -19.21 9.11 -0.23
CA THR A 770 -20.67 9.03 -0.18
C THR A 770 -21.26 9.23 -1.58
N PRO A 771 -22.50 8.78 -1.85
CA PRO A 771 -23.14 9.02 -3.14
C PRO A 771 -23.20 10.49 -3.55
N ALA A 772 -23.42 11.41 -2.60
CA ALA A 772 -23.46 12.84 -2.86
C ALA A 772 -22.09 13.42 -3.27
N GLU A 773 -20.99 12.89 -2.71
CA GLU A 773 -19.63 13.26 -3.11
C GLU A 773 -19.28 12.67 -4.49
N MET A 774 -19.75 11.46 -4.79
CA MET A 774 -19.56 10.83 -6.11
C MET A 774 -20.26 11.58 -7.26
N GLU A 775 -21.29 12.37 -6.97
CA GLU A 775 -21.89 13.28 -7.96
C GLU A 775 -20.98 14.46 -8.32
N ILE A 776 -20.05 14.83 -7.42
CA ILE A 776 -19.16 15.98 -7.59
C ILE A 776 -17.85 15.54 -8.25
N GLY A 777 -17.28 14.41 -7.82
CA GLY A 777 -15.99 13.95 -8.31
C GLY A 777 -15.75 12.47 -8.13
N SER A 778 -14.61 12.01 -8.67
CA SER A 778 -14.21 10.61 -8.70
C SER A 778 -13.12 10.30 -7.67
N GLU A 779 -12.96 9.03 -7.29
CA GLU A 779 -11.74 8.56 -6.63
C GLU A 779 -10.73 8.06 -7.67
N ALA A 780 -9.44 8.02 -7.31
CA ALA A 780 -8.41 7.41 -8.14
C ALA A 780 -7.74 6.24 -7.40
N ALA A 781 -7.65 5.10 -8.07
CA ALA A 781 -6.97 3.92 -7.53
C ALA A 781 -5.46 4.15 -7.41
N PHE A 782 -4.82 3.40 -6.51
CA PHE A 782 -3.36 3.33 -6.44
C PHE A 782 -2.78 2.91 -7.80
N GLY A 783 -1.78 3.64 -8.28
CA GLY A 783 -1.14 3.36 -9.58
C GLY A 783 -1.93 3.84 -10.80
N ALA A 784 -3.09 4.48 -10.62
CA ALA A 784 -3.86 5.05 -11.73
C ALA A 784 -3.11 6.24 -12.36
N VAL A 785 -3.15 6.32 -13.70
CA VAL A 785 -2.49 7.38 -14.47
C VAL A 785 -3.52 8.21 -15.23
N ASP A 786 -3.45 9.52 -15.06
CA ASP A 786 -4.12 10.52 -15.89
C ASP A 786 -3.10 11.11 -16.87
N VAL A 787 -3.22 10.75 -18.15
CA VAL A 787 -2.36 11.30 -19.21
C VAL A 787 -3.00 12.58 -19.75
N LEU A 788 -2.33 13.71 -19.52
CA LEU A 788 -2.77 15.03 -19.99
C LEU A 788 -2.22 15.35 -21.38
N ILE A 789 -0.92 15.09 -21.57
CA ILE A 789 -0.23 15.21 -22.85
C ILE A 789 0.49 13.88 -23.13
N PRO A 790 0.06 13.10 -24.14
CA PRO A 790 0.73 11.86 -24.52
C PRO A 790 2.15 12.17 -25.03
N GLY A 791 3.09 11.24 -24.87
CA GLY A 791 4.46 11.42 -25.36
C GLY A 791 4.91 10.37 -26.36
N GLU A 792 6.16 10.50 -26.81
CA GLU A 792 6.75 9.71 -27.90
C GLU A 792 7.47 8.44 -27.41
N LYS A 793 7.43 7.37 -28.21
CA LYS A 793 7.91 6.03 -27.83
C LYS A 793 9.42 5.90 -27.55
N ASN A 794 10.27 6.86 -27.94
CA ASN A 794 11.74 6.70 -27.98
C ASN A 794 12.52 7.13 -26.73
N LEU A 795 11.85 7.53 -25.64
CA LEU A 795 12.52 8.08 -24.44
C LEU A 795 13.51 7.12 -23.75
N MET A 796 13.25 5.80 -23.81
CA MET A 796 14.10 4.80 -23.16
C MET A 796 15.45 4.60 -23.83
N SER A 797 15.49 4.70 -25.17
CA SER A 797 16.74 4.65 -25.92
C SER A 797 17.60 5.85 -25.59
N SER A 798 17.00 7.05 -25.48
CA SER A 798 17.71 8.26 -25.06
C SER A 798 18.30 8.12 -23.65
N ARG A 799 17.59 7.47 -22.73
CA ARG A 799 18.09 7.19 -21.38
C ARG A 799 19.26 6.20 -21.39
N ALA A 800 19.15 5.09 -22.14
CA ALA A 800 20.24 4.12 -22.31
C ALA A 800 21.50 4.77 -22.91
N PHE A 801 21.32 5.63 -23.91
CA PHE A 801 22.41 6.41 -24.50
C PHE A 801 23.10 7.31 -23.47
N GLY A 802 22.32 8.01 -22.63
CA GLY A 802 22.85 8.83 -21.55
C GLY A 802 23.75 8.04 -20.59
N PHE A 803 23.32 6.85 -20.16
CA PHE A 803 24.13 5.99 -19.28
C PHE A 803 25.43 5.52 -19.94
N LEU A 804 25.35 4.99 -21.17
CA LEU A 804 26.55 4.51 -21.88
C LEU A 804 27.53 5.64 -22.19
N LYS A 805 27.04 6.83 -22.53
CA LYS A 805 27.88 8.02 -22.73
C LYS A 805 28.59 8.46 -21.45
N ALA A 806 27.92 8.37 -20.30
CA ALA A 806 28.54 8.71 -19.02
C ALA A 806 29.66 7.71 -18.63
N LEU A 807 29.47 6.42 -18.94
CA LEU A 807 30.47 5.37 -18.69
C LEU A 807 31.65 5.42 -19.68
N PHE A 808 31.39 5.81 -20.92
CA PHE A 808 32.37 5.86 -22.02
C PHE A 808 32.48 7.28 -22.63
N PRO A 809 32.92 8.29 -21.86
CA PRO A 809 32.85 9.69 -22.28
C PRO A 809 33.78 10.04 -23.46
N ASN A 810 34.83 9.25 -23.68
CA ASN A 810 35.83 9.48 -24.73
C ASN A 810 35.54 8.71 -26.03
N VAL A 811 34.45 7.94 -26.10
CA VAL A 811 34.08 7.15 -27.27
C VAL A 811 33.16 7.96 -28.19
N ASP A 812 33.27 7.73 -29.50
CA ASP A 812 32.43 8.39 -30.49
C ASP A 812 30.94 8.11 -30.26
N HIS A 813 30.10 9.15 -30.37
CA HIS A 813 28.66 9.04 -30.13
C HIS A 813 27.97 8.03 -31.07
N GLN A 814 28.44 7.86 -32.31
CA GLN A 814 27.86 6.90 -33.26
C GLN A 814 28.07 5.46 -32.79
N GLU A 815 29.20 5.14 -32.18
CA GLU A 815 29.45 3.81 -31.62
C GLU A 815 28.51 3.51 -30.43
N ILE A 816 28.26 4.51 -29.58
CA ILE A 816 27.29 4.37 -28.48
C ILE A 816 25.87 4.22 -29.04
N HIS A 817 25.49 4.97 -30.08
CA HIS A 817 24.20 4.82 -30.73
C HIS A 817 23.98 3.41 -31.29
N GLN A 818 25.02 2.75 -31.81
CA GLN A 818 24.94 1.36 -32.26
C GLN A 818 24.63 0.40 -31.10
N LEU A 819 25.21 0.62 -29.92
CA LEU A 819 24.91 -0.21 -28.73
C LEU A 819 23.47 -0.04 -28.26
N VAL A 820 22.92 1.17 -28.32
CA VAL A 820 21.55 1.49 -27.86
C VAL A 820 20.46 0.89 -28.76
N GLN A 821 20.80 0.41 -29.97
CA GLN A 821 19.87 -0.33 -30.83
C GLN A 821 19.60 -1.76 -30.35
N ALA A 822 20.25 -2.19 -29.26
CA ALA A 822 20.01 -3.48 -28.63
C ALA A 822 18.55 -3.64 -28.14
N PRO A 823 18.05 -4.90 -28.09
CA PRO A 823 16.70 -5.16 -27.63
C PRO A 823 16.52 -4.75 -26.16
N MET A 824 15.34 -4.20 -25.86
CA MET A 824 14.90 -3.93 -24.49
C MET A 824 13.99 -5.05 -24.02
N VAL A 825 14.24 -5.53 -22.80
CA VAL A 825 13.50 -6.64 -22.20
C VAL A 825 12.83 -6.16 -20.93
N HIS A 826 11.60 -6.63 -20.74
CA HIS A 826 10.77 -6.30 -19.60
C HIS A 826 10.65 -7.52 -18.68
N TYR A 827 10.81 -7.29 -17.37
CA TYR A 827 10.65 -8.32 -16.35
C TYR A 827 9.60 -7.89 -15.33
N ASN A 828 8.63 -8.77 -15.10
CA ASN A 828 7.64 -8.62 -14.03
C ASN A 828 8.31 -8.70 -12.65
N PRO A 829 7.74 -8.08 -11.59
CA PRO A 829 8.23 -8.21 -10.23
C PRO A 829 8.41 -9.67 -9.79
N GLY A 830 9.50 -9.97 -9.08
CA GLY A 830 9.78 -11.29 -8.54
C GLY A 830 10.35 -12.30 -9.55
N THR A 831 10.60 -11.90 -10.79
CA THR A 831 11.21 -12.72 -11.84
C THR A 831 12.70 -12.89 -11.59
N ILE A 832 13.22 -14.11 -11.71
CA ILE A 832 14.66 -14.34 -11.72
C ILE A 832 15.18 -13.90 -13.08
N ILE A 833 16.07 -12.90 -13.08
CA ILE A 833 16.73 -12.38 -14.27
C ILE A 833 17.90 -13.31 -14.61
N HIS A 834 18.89 -13.40 -13.72
CA HIS A 834 20.02 -14.32 -13.86
C HIS A 834 20.12 -15.29 -12.68
N ARG A 835 20.45 -16.57 -12.95
CA ARG A 835 20.76 -17.57 -11.94
C ARG A 835 22.26 -17.68 -11.73
N ALA A 836 22.64 -18.00 -10.49
CA ALA A 836 24.02 -18.07 -10.03
C ALA A 836 24.96 -19.03 -10.77
N GLN A 837 24.44 -20.01 -11.50
CA GLN A 837 25.21 -21.05 -12.18
C GLN A 837 25.00 -21.06 -13.70
N ASP A 838 24.13 -20.19 -14.21
CA ASP A 838 23.80 -20.14 -15.62
C ASP A 838 24.75 -19.20 -16.36
N THR A 839 25.09 -19.55 -17.60
CA THR A 839 25.85 -18.68 -18.50
C THR A 839 24.91 -17.99 -19.48
N TYR A 840 25.16 -16.71 -19.73
CA TYR A 840 24.36 -15.87 -20.62
C TYR A 840 25.23 -15.37 -21.78
N ASP A 841 24.64 -15.11 -22.94
CA ASP A 841 25.33 -14.59 -24.13
C ASP A 841 25.20 -13.05 -24.28
N TYR A 842 24.69 -12.40 -23.24
CA TYR A 842 24.41 -10.98 -23.19
C TYR A 842 24.74 -10.38 -21.82
N LEU A 843 25.08 -9.10 -21.83
CA LEU A 843 25.22 -8.23 -20.68
C LEU A 843 23.99 -7.32 -20.63
N GLU A 844 23.28 -7.32 -19.52
CA GLU A 844 22.08 -6.50 -19.36
C GLU A 844 22.40 -5.19 -18.63
N MET A 845 21.64 -4.13 -18.87
CA MET A 845 21.72 -2.89 -18.08
C MET A 845 20.33 -2.40 -17.69
N VAL A 846 20.13 -2.10 -16.40
CA VAL A 846 18.85 -1.61 -15.85
C VAL A 846 18.54 -0.20 -16.37
N LEU A 847 17.36 -0.01 -16.96
CA LEU A 847 16.87 1.28 -17.48
C LEU A 847 15.77 1.89 -16.60
N SER A 848 14.96 1.07 -15.93
CA SER A 848 13.93 1.47 -14.97
C SER A 848 13.61 0.34 -14.00
N GLY A 849 13.09 0.70 -12.82
CA GLY A 849 12.77 -0.23 -11.75
C GLY A 849 13.98 -0.71 -10.96
N THR A 850 13.74 -1.64 -10.04
CA THR A 850 14.74 -2.10 -9.06
C THR A 850 14.99 -3.61 -9.18
N VAL A 851 16.26 -4.01 -9.13
CA VAL A 851 16.69 -5.41 -9.16
C VAL A 851 17.42 -5.77 -7.87
N ALA A 852 17.12 -6.92 -7.28
CA ALA A 852 17.83 -7.49 -6.15
C ALA A 852 19.05 -8.29 -6.62
N TYR A 853 20.17 -8.09 -5.94
CA TYR A 853 21.37 -8.90 -5.99
C TYR A 853 21.41 -9.80 -4.75
N LEU A 854 21.35 -11.12 -4.94
CA LEU A 854 21.20 -12.11 -3.88
C LEU A 854 22.40 -13.06 -3.83
N GLU A 855 23.05 -13.16 -2.66
CA GLU A 855 24.08 -14.16 -2.37
C GLU A 855 23.73 -14.90 -1.06
N ALA A 856 23.15 -16.09 -1.21
CA ALA A 856 22.63 -16.86 -0.08
C ALA A 856 23.70 -17.33 0.92
N LYS A 857 24.95 -17.53 0.50
CA LYS A 857 26.03 -18.03 1.37
C LYS A 857 26.39 -17.06 2.49
N ASN A 858 26.31 -15.76 2.20
CA ASN A 858 26.71 -14.68 3.10
C ASN A 858 25.52 -13.83 3.55
N ASP A 859 24.29 -14.27 3.27
CA ASP A 859 23.04 -13.55 3.56
C ASP A 859 23.02 -12.11 2.99
N VAL A 860 23.59 -11.92 1.80
CA VAL A 860 23.69 -10.60 1.16
C VAL A 860 22.47 -10.38 0.27
N VAL A 861 21.75 -9.29 0.54
CA VAL A 861 20.65 -8.77 -0.28
C VAL A 861 20.92 -7.29 -0.55
N ASN A 862 21.26 -6.97 -1.81
CA ASN A 862 21.51 -5.59 -2.25
C ASN A 862 20.55 -5.18 -3.35
N HIS A 863 20.33 -3.87 -3.49
CA HIS A 863 19.46 -3.29 -4.52
C HIS A 863 20.32 -2.65 -5.61
N LEU A 864 20.07 -3.01 -6.86
CA LEU A 864 20.71 -2.45 -8.04
C LEU A 864 19.79 -1.39 -8.65
N SER A 865 20.27 -0.14 -8.61
CA SER A 865 19.62 1.02 -9.23
C SER A 865 19.86 1.09 -10.74
N ILE A 866 19.22 2.06 -11.40
CA ILE A 866 19.36 2.29 -12.85
C ILE A 866 20.82 2.50 -13.28
N GLY A 867 21.13 2.11 -14.52
CA GLY A 867 22.49 2.10 -15.07
C GLY A 867 23.37 0.96 -14.53
N SER A 868 22.82 0.05 -13.70
CA SER A 868 23.53 -1.16 -13.26
C SER A 868 23.60 -2.19 -14.35
N PHE A 869 24.83 -2.65 -14.65
CA PHE A 869 25.03 -3.85 -15.44
C PHE A 869 24.65 -5.09 -14.63
N LEU A 870 23.93 -5.99 -15.29
CA LEU A 870 23.47 -7.28 -14.80
C LEU A 870 24.26 -8.37 -15.53
N GLY A 871 24.73 -9.37 -14.80
CA GLY A 871 25.54 -10.47 -15.33
C GLY A 871 27.05 -10.40 -15.06
N GLY A 872 27.71 -11.53 -15.36
CA GLY A 872 29.14 -11.75 -15.18
C GLY A 872 30.00 -11.00 -16.20
N ILE A 873 31.31 -10.95 -15.95
CA ILE A 873 32.30 -10.49 -16.94
C ILE A 873 32.99 -11.69 -17.59
N ASP A 874 32.29 -12.83 -17.61
CA ASP A 874 32.87 -14.12 -17.95
C ASP A 874 33.24 -14.19 -19.44
N PHE A 875 32.51 -13.44 -20.28
CA PHE A 875 32.84 -13.23 -21.69
C PHE A 875 34.16 -12.49 -21.92
N LEU A 876 34.72 -11.85 -20.88
CA LEU A 876 36.05 -11.22 -20.91
C LEU A 876 37.16 -12.19 -20.46
N GLY A 877 36.85 -13.48 -20.24
CA GLY A 877 37.82 -14.53 -19.92
C GLY A 877 38.11 -14.69 -18.42
N LEU A 878 37.29 -14.11 -17.55
CA LEU A 878 37.41 -14.23 -16.10
C LEU A 878 36.38 -15.23 -15.61
N LYS A 879 36.79 -16.28 -14.88
CA LYS A 879 35.81 -17.11 -14.17
C LYS A 879 35.32 -16.33 -12.95
N SER A 880 34.04 -15.97 -12.91
CA SER A 880 33.40 -15.52 -11.67
C SER A 880 33.45 -16.65 -10.63
N GLU A 881 34.18 -16.45 -9.53
CA GLU A 881 34.09 -17.32 -8.35
C GLU A 881 32.80 -17.07 -7.53
N ASP A 882 32.13 -15.94 -7.80
CA ASP A 882 30.90 -15.54 -7.13
C ASP A 882 29.67 -16.16 -7.82
N SER A 883 28.84 -16.86 -7.04
CA SER A 883 27.56 -17.44 -7.48
C SER A 883 26.39 -16.59 -6.92
N TRP A 884 25.75 -15.78 -7.75
CA TRP A 884 24.74 -14.80 -7.33
C TRP A 884 23.47 -14.88 -8.18
N THR A 885 22.32 -14.65 -7.56
CA THR A 885 21.03 -14.63 -8.26
C THR A 885 20.54 -13.19 -8.38
N LEU A 886 20.13 -12.81 -9.57
CA LEU A 886 19.46 -11.54 -9.83
C LEU A 886 17.96 -11.74 -9.92
N ARG A 887 17.21 -10.90 -9.22
CA ARG A 887 15.75 -10.97 -9.20
C ARG A 887 15.14 -9.59 -9.31
N SER A 888 14.16 -9.39 -10.18
CA SER A 888 13.41 -8.13 -10.20
C SER A 888 12.62 -7.96 -8.90
N ILE A 889 12.66 -6.77 -8.31
CA ILE A 889 11.87 -6.43 -7.11
C ILE A 889 10.58 -5.76 -7.53
N SER A 890 10.70 -4.82 -8.46
CA SER A 890 9.59 -4.14 -9.09
C SER A 890 9.45 -4.59 -10.54
N ASP A 891 8.45 -4.04 -11.21
CA ASP A 891 8.44 -3.99 -12.66
C ASP A 891 9.73 -3.30 -13.14
N CYS A 892 10.50 -3.96 -14.01
CA CYS A 892 11.79 -3.43 -14.44
C CYS A 892 12.03 -3.67 -15.93
N MET A 893 12.75 -2.74 -16.54
CA MET A 893 13.14 -2.82 -17.93
C MET A 893 14.65 -2.71 -18.07
N VAL A 894 15.22 -3.53 -18.93
CA VAL A 894 16.66 -3.61 -19.19
C VAL A 894 16.95 -3.51 -20.68
N ILE A 895 18.18 -3.13 -21.03
CA ILE A 895 18.72 -3.28 -22.39
C ILE A 895 19.69 -4.47 -22.43
N GLN A 896 19.53 -5.35 -23.41
CA GLN A 896 20.33 -6.58 -23.58
C GLN A 896 21.44 -6.38 -24.60
N LEU A 897 22.66 -6.09 -24.12
CA LEU A 897 23.84 -5.87 -24.95
C LEU A 897 24.52 -7.22 -25.22
N SER A 898 24.54 -7.69 -26.47
CA SER A 898 25.24 -8.92 -26.85
C SER A 898 26.71 -8.89 -26.42
N HIS A 899 27.21 -10.01 -25.87
CA HIS A 899 28.63 -10.14 -25.50
C HIS A 899 29.57 -9.89 -26.67
N ALA A 900 29.21 -10.34 -27.88
CA ALA A 900 30.03 -10.14 -29.07
C ALA A 900 30.14 -8.64 -29.43
N ASN A 901 29.02 -7.92 -29.37
CA ASN A 901 28.98 -6.48 -29.68
C ASN A 901 29.72 -5.67 -28.61
N MET A 902 29.53 -6.00 -27.33
CA MET A 902 30.23 -5.35 -26.23
C MET A 902 31.74 -5.60 -26.28
N LEU A 903 32.16 -6.83 -26.56
CA LEU A 903 33.58 -7.15 -26.70
C LEU A 903 34.22 -6.39 -27.87
N ALA A 904 33.57 -6.39 -29.04
CA ALA A 904 34.06 -5.66 -30.20
C ALA A 904 34.14 -4.15 -29.95
N PHE A 905 33.17 -3.58 -29.24
CA PHE A 905 33.18 -2.18 -28.81
C PHE A 905 34.34 -1.87 -27.87
N LEU A 906 34.55 -2.69 -26.84
CA LEU A 906 35.63 -2.52 -25.88
C LEU A 906 37.02 -2.68 -26.51
N GLU A 907 37.19 -3.64 -27.42
CA GLU A 907 38.46 -3.90 -28.10
C GLU A 907 38.81 -2.79 -29.10
N ARG A 908 37.83 -2.33 -29.90
CA ARG A 908 38.04 -1.22 -30.85
C ARG A 908 38.50 0.06 -30.15
N ASN A 909 38.00 0.31 -28.94
CA ASN A 909 38.30 1.51 -28.17
C ASN A 909 39.45 1.32 -27.15
N ASN A 910 40.09 0.14 -27.10
CA ASN A 910 41.14 -0.21 -26.12
C ASN A 910 40.69 -0.10 -24.65
N LEU A 911 39.42 -0.37 -24.35
CA LEU A 911 38.81 -0.22 -23.01
C LEU A 911 38.67 -1.53 -22.24
N LYS A 912 39.08 -2.67 -22.81
CA LYS A 912 38.84 -4.01 -22.24
C LYS A 912 39.41 -4.17 -20.82
N GLN A 913 40.67 -3.80 -20.62
CA GLN A 913 41.34 -3.98 -19.33
C GLN A 913 40.79 -3.03 -18.26
N ASP A 914 40.58 -1.76 -18.62
CA ASP A 914 40.01 -0.77 -17.72
C ASP A 914 38.59 -1.14 -17.28
N PHE A 915 37.77 -1.65 -18.21
CA PHE A 915 36.41 -2.12 -17.91
C PHE A 915 36.42 -3.31 -16.95
N VAL A 916 37.32 -4.27 -17.14
CA VAL A 916 37.49 -5.42 -16.23
C VAL A 916 37.85 -4.96 -14.82
N GLU A 917 38.88 -4.12 -14.69
CA GLU A 917 39.36 -3.67 -13.38
C GLU A 917 38.33 -2.78 -12.68
N GLY A 918 37.63 -1.92 -13.43
CA GLY A 918 36.50 -1.13 -12.92
C GLY A 918 35.38 -2.03 -12.38
N MET A 919 34.96 -3.05 -13.12
CA MET A 919 33.90 -3.96 -12.70
C MET A 919 34.27 -4.77 -11.45
N LYS A 920 35.54 -5.20 -11.28
CA LYS A 920 35.99 -5.86 -10.04
C LYS A 920 35.84 -4.95 -8.81
N LYS A 921 36.29 -3.70 -8.93
CA LYS A 921 36.20 -2.71 -7.85
C LYS A 921 34.75 -2.34 -7.54
N ILE A 922 33.91 -2.15 -8.57
CA ILE A 922 32.47 -1.91 -8.40
C ILE A 922 31.81 -3.08 -7.67
N ARG A 923 32.16 -4.34 -8.00
CA ARG A 923 31.65 -5.52 -7.29
C ARG A 923 32.05 -5.52 -5.82
N PHE A 924 33.30 -5.20 -5.50
CA PHE A 924 33.74 -5.04 -4.13
C PHE A 924 32.90 -3.98 -3.41
N LEU A 925 32.79 -2.78 -3.98
CA LEU A 925 31.99 -1.69 -3.41
C LEU A 925 30.53 -2.09 -3.17
N ARG A 926 29.93 -2.83 -4.10
CA ARG A 926 28.55 -3.34 -3.98
C ARG A 926 28.36 -4.29 -2.79
N LYS A 927 29.39 -5.02 -2.38
CA LYS A 927 29.32 -5.90 -1.20
C LYS A 927 29.50 -5.15 0.13
N THR A 928 29.89 -3.88 0.10
CA THR A 928 30.08 -3.08 1.32
C THR A 928 28.76 -2.49 1.83
N TRP A 929 28.63 -2.36 3.15
CA TRP A 929 27.45 -1.72 3.76
C TRP A 929 27.29 -0.25 3.33
N LEU A 930 28.40 0.47 3.14
CA LEU A 930 28.39 1.89 2.83
C LEU A 930 27.90 2.17 1.39
N PHE A 931 28.40 1.43 0.40
CA PHE A 931 28.15 1.68 -1.03
C PHE A 931 27.23 0.67 -1.72
N GLY A 932 26.84 -0.41 -1.03
CA GLY A 932 26.08 -1.52 -1.64
C GLY A 932 24.62 -1.24 -1.95
N GLU A 933 24.04 -0.21 -1.33
CA GLU A 933 22.62 0.12 -1.45
C GLU A 933 22.44 1.47 -2.14
N ALA A 934 21.45 1.56 -3.03
CA ALA A 934 20.93 2.78 -3.67
C ALA A 934 22.01 3.76 -4.18
N THR A 935 23.16 3.19 -4.58
CA THR A 935 24.27 3.91 -5.22
C THR A 935 24.30 3.47 -6.68
N THR A 936 24.22 4.43 -7.60
CA THR A 936 24.19 4.15 -9.03
C THR A 936 25.56 3.69 -9.50
N SER A 937 25.59 2.97 -10.64
CA SER A 937 26.85 2.53 -11.23
C SER A 937 27.79 3.68 -11.59
N PHE A 938 27.26 4.85 -11.92
CA PHE A 938 28.06 6.03 -12.23
C PHE A 938 28.88 6.47 -11.00
N THR A 939 28.22 6.59 -9.85
CA THR A 939 28.89 6.95 -8.60
C THR A 939 29.87 5.86 -8.18
N LEU A 940 29.50 4.59 -8.31
CA LEU A 940 30.39 3.48 -8.02
C LEU A 940 31.62 3.45 -8.95
N ASP A 941 31.47 3.72 -10.24
CA ASP A 941 32.58 3.80 -11.20
C ASP A 941 33.53 4.96 -10.84
N ARG A 942 32.98 6.13 -10.49
CA ARG A 942 33.76 7.28 -10.03
C ARG A 942 34.60 6.93 -8.79
N ILE A 943 33.99 6.27 -7.80
CA ILE A 943 34.68 5.83 -6.58
C ILE A 943 35.72 4.75 -6.91
N ALA A 944 35.35 3.74 -7.72
CA ALA A 944 36.22 2.64 -8.11
C ALA A 944 37.52 3.11 -8.78
N ARG A 945 37.47 4.15 -9.63
CA ARG A 945 38.67 4.73 -10.26
C ARG A 945 39.66 5.33 -9.25
N SER A 946 39.19 5.74 -8.07
CA SER A 946 40.04 6.30 -7.01
C SER A 946 40.63 5.24 -6.05
N LEU A 947 40.08 4.02 -6.02
CA LEU A 947 40.56 2.98 -5.10
C LEU A 947 41.92 2.44 -5.52
N SER A 948 42.89 2.45 -4.60
CA SER A 948 44.20 1.82 -4.74
C SER A 948 44.48 0.89 -3.56
N PRO A 949 44.89 -0.37 -3.80
CA PRO A 949 45.13 -1.33 -2.73
C PRO A 949 46.42 -1.00 -1.97
N ILE A 950 46.38 -1.10 -0.64
CA ILE A 950 47.49 -0.86 0.28
C ILE A 950 47.63 -2.10 1.17
N PRO A 951 48.72 -2.87 1.04
CA PRO A 951 48.98 -4.02 1.90
C PRO A 951 49.43 -3.57 3.30
N MET A 952 49.08 -4.35 4.32
CA MET A 952 49.50 -4.15 5.69
C MET A 952 49.91 -5.47 6.34
N GLU A 953 50.96 -5.40 7.15
CA GLU A 953 51.45 -6.54 7.94
C GLU A 953 50.77 -6.59 9.32
N PRO A 954 50.67 -7.78 9.96
CA PRO A 954 50.12 -7.92 11.31
C PRO A 954 50.79 -6.98 12.32
N GLY A 955 49.98 -6.28 13.12
CA GLY A 955 50.43 -5.30 14.11
C GLY A 955 50.80 -3.93 13.54
N GLN A 956 50.84 -3.76 12.23
CA GLN A 956 51.06 -2.45 11.60
C GLN A 956 49.86 -1.54 11.87
N THR A 957 50.13 -0.30 12.28
CA THR A 957 49.12 0.73 12.51
C THR A 957 48.78 1.47 11.23
N CYS A 958 47.49 1.65 10.96
CA CYS A 958 47.00 2.41 9.82
C CYS A 958 47.01 3.92 10.14
N PRO A 959 47.45 4.80 9.22
CA PRO A 959 47.41 6.25 9.42
C PRO A 959 45.97 6.76 9.30
N ILE A 960 45.19 6.65 10.37
CA ILE A 960 43.76 6.95 10.35
C ILE A 960 43.38 8.41 10.62
N HIS A 961 44.33 9.30 10.90
CA HIS A 961 44.02 10.71 11.25
C HIS A 961 44.21 11.71 10.10
N GLU A 962 44.31 11.22 8.87
CA GLU A 962 44.33 12.10 7.71
C GLU A 962 42.92 12.65 7.45
N ARG A 963 42.81 13.98 7.32
CA ARG A 963 41.51 14.64 7.12
C ARG A 963 40.88 14.18 5.82
N HIS A 964 39.56 13.96 5.86
CA HIS A 964 38.78 13.51 4.70
C HIS A 964 39.26 12.18 4.11
N THR A 965 39.78 11.30 4.96
CA THR A 965 40.23 9.97 4.57
C THR A 965 39.32 8.89 5.13
N LEU A 966 38.89 7.97 4.25
CA LEU A 966 38.14 6.77 4.58
C LEU A 966 38.93 5.52 4.17
N TRP A 967 38.84 4.47 4.99
CA TRP A 967 39.50 3.19 4.75
C TRP A 967 38.47 2.07 4.59
N LEU A 968 38.72 1.18 3.63
CA LEU A 968 37.91 -0.02 3.39
C LEU A 968 38.77 -1.27 3.50
N VAL A 969 38.27 -2.29 4.19
CA VAL A 969 38.97 -3.58 4.28
C VAL A 969 38.63 -4.42 3.05
N ASN A 970 39.61 -4.63 2.16
CA ASN A 970 39.45 -5.50 1.00
C ASN A 970 39.66 -6.97 1.38
N GLU A 971 40.70 -7.25 2.15
CA GLU A 971 41.07 -8.59 2.63
C GLU A 971 41.60 -8.50 4.06
N GLY A 972 41.40 -9.54 4.88
CA GLY A 972 41.86 -9.59 6.27
C GLY A 972 40.97 -8.83 7.25
N ARG A 973 41.53 -8.45 8.42
CA ARG A 973 40.80 -7.79 9.51
C ARG A 973 41.65 -6.72 10.21
N ILE A 974 40.97 -5.63 10.61
CA ILE A 974 41.51 -4.51 11.38
C ILE A 974 40.82 -4.44 12.74
N VAL A 975 41.54 -4.14 13.81
CA VAL A 975 40.91 -3.78 15.10
C VAL A 975 40.99 -2.27 15.31
N LEU A 976 39.87 -1.67 15.70
CA LEU A 976 39.77 -0.27 16.13
C LEU A 976 39.91 -0.20 17.64
N LYS A 977 40.71 0.75 18.13
CA LYS A 977 40.95 0.98 19.56
C LYS A 977 40.66 2.43 19.92
N ASP A 978 40.17 2.64 21.13
CA ASP A 978 39.97 3.98 21.69
C ASP A 978 41.25 4.59 22.28
N ASP A 979 41.14 5.83 22.77
CA ASP A 979 42.23 6.61 23.38
C ASP A 979 42.87 5.90 24.60
N GLN A 980 42.16 4.93 25.19
CA GLN A 980 42.62 4.13 26.34
C GLN A 980 43.22 2.78 25.91
N GLY A 981 43.31 2.52 24.61
CA GLY A 981 43.81 1.28 24.03
C GLY A 981 42.85 0.10 24.13
N ARG A 982 41.57 0.34 24.45
CA ARG A 982 40.53 -0.70 24.52
C ARG A 982 39.99 -0.97 23.13
N ASP A 983 39.75 -2.23 22.82
CA ASP A 983 39.17 -2.64 21.55
C ASP A 983 37.71 -2.16 21.46
N VAL A 984 37.43 -1.35 20.43
CA VAL A 984 36.11 -0.79 20.14
C VAL A 984 35.33 -1.73 19.21
N GLU A 985 35.95 -2.13 18.11
CA GLU A 985 35.35 -2.97 17.08
C GLU A 985 36.42 -3.67 16.24
N GLU A 986 36.16 -4.92 15.86
CA GLU A 986 36.93 -5.63 14.84
C GLU A 986 36.21 -5.50 13.49
N VAL A 987 36.89 -4.91 12.50
CA VAL A 987 36.36 -4.59 11.18
C VAL A 987 36.95 -5.56 10.16
N GLY A 988 36.08 -6.43 9.61
CA GLY A 988 36.45 -7.40 8.56
C GLY A 988 36.17 -6.90 7.14
N ILE A 989 36.28 -7.83 6.18
CA ILE A 989 36.08 -7.60 4.74
C ILE A 989 34.79 -6.82 4.46
N GLY A 990 34.89 -5.78 3.63
CA GLY A 990 33.79 -4.89 3.27
C GLY A 990 33.43 -3.85 4.35
N GLY A 991 34.07 -3.93 5.52
CA GLY A 991 33.96 -2.95 6.59
C GLY A 991 34.70 -1.65 6.29
N VAL A 992 34.20 -0.56 6.90
CA VAL A 992 34.66 0.82 6.72
C VAL A 992 35.11 1.43 8.04
N PHE A 993 36.14 2.28 8.02
CA PHE A 993 36.58 3.05 9.19
C PHE A 993 37.31 4.35 8.81
N GLY A 994 37.33 5.32 9.73
CA GLY A 994 37.85 6.67 9.49
C GLY A 994 36.75 7.73 9.34
N GLU A 995 35.51 7.40 9.68
CA GLU A 995 34.36 8.30 9.58
C GLU A 995 34.47 9.57 10.43
N HIS A 996 35.20 9.50 11.54
CA HIS A 996 35.51 10.68 12.36
C HIS A 996 36.37 11.71 11.59
N ASN A 997 37.14 11.33 10.58
CA ASN A 997 37.93 12.29 9.79
C ASN A 997 37.09 13.26 8.95
N PHE A 998 35.82 12.92 8.73
CA PHE A 998 34.84 13.77 8.05
C PHE A 998 33.95 14.50 9.05
N LEU A 999 33.48 13.79 10.08
CA LEU A 999 32.43 14.28 10.98
C LEU A 999 32.98 14.98 12.24
N ASN A 1000 34.17 14.59 12.70
CA ASN A 1000 34.88 15.23 13.81
C ASN A 1000 36.41 15.15 13.62
N PRO A 1001 36.99 15.96 12.72
CA PRO A 1001 38.40 15.87 12.33
C PRO A 1001 39.41 16.18 13.46
N GLY A 1002 38.94 16.61 14.64
CA GLY A 1002 39.76 16.88 15.83
C GLY A 1002 39.83 15.71 16.82
N MET A 1003 39.24 14.56 16.51
CA MET A 1003 39.30 13.35 17.34
C MET A 1003 40.66 12.64 17.16
N HIS A 1004 41.46 12.52 18.23
CA HIS A 1004 42.89 12.17 18.13
C HIS A 1004 43.37 10.93 18.90
N GLY A 1005 42.50 10.04 19.39
CA GLY A 1005 42.94 8.79 20.02
C GLY A 1005 42.26 7.51 19.52
N CYS A 1006 41.59 7.57 18.36
CA CYS A 1006 41.25 6.34 17.65
C CYS A 1006 42.52 5.74 17.02
N HIS A 1007 42.76 4.45 17.20
CA HIS A 1007 43.86 3.73 16.53
C HIS A 1007 43.34 2.52 15.79
N ALA A 1008 43.90 2.23 14.62
CA ALA A 1008 43.56 1.06 13.82
C ALA A 1008 44.82 0.22 13.56
N SER A 1009 44.77 -1.07 13.84
CA SER A 1009 45.90 -1.99 13.62
C SER A 1009 45.45 -3.28 12.94
N ALA A 1010 46.28 -3.77 12.03
CA ALA A 1010 46.05 -5.05 11.36
C ALA A 1010 46.18 -6.22 12.34
N VAL A 1011 45.18 -7.12 12.35
CA VAL A 1011 45.20 -8.34 13.17
C VAL A 1011 45.95 -9.46 12.46
N GLU A 1012 45.84 -9.49 11.13
CA GLU A 1012 46.43 -10.46 10.21
C GLU A 1012 46.88 -9.73 8.93
N PRO A 1013 47.62 -10.38 7.99
CA PRO A 1013 47.95 -9.74 6.72
C PRO A 1013 46.66 -9.29 6.03
N CYS A 1014 46.55 -7.99 5.76
CA CYS A 1014 45.32 -7.40 5.24
C CYS A 1014 45.62 -6.42 4.12
N THR A 1015 44.68 -6.30 3.18
CA THR A 1015 44.75 -5.31 2.11
C THR A 1015 43.64 -4.29 2.33
N LEU A 1016 43.98 -3.01 2.37
CA LEU A 1016 43.03 -1.92 2.50
C LEU A 1016 42.88 -1.14 1.20
N PHE A 1017 41.72 -0.54 0.98
CA PHE A 1017 41.59 0.57 0.05
C PHE A 1017 41.55 1.89 0.82
N HIS A 1018 42.17 2.88 0.21
CA HIS A 1018 42.25 4.25 0.71
C HIS A 1018 41.41 5.17 -0.17
N LEU A 1019 40.54 5.97 0.45
CA LEU A 1019 39.70 6.97 -0.21
C LEU A 1019 39.97 8.36 0.36
N THR A 1020 40.53 9.25 -0.48
CA THR A 1020 40.72 10.68 -0.19
C THR A 1020 39.86 11.50 -1.15
N ASP A 1021 38.57 11.61 -0.86
CA ASP A 1021 37.63 12.35 -1.72
C ASP A 1021 36.82 13.38 -0.91
N ASN A 1022 37.02 14.65 -1.24
CA ASN A 1022 36.26 15.78 -0.69
C ASN A 1022 34.77 15.73 -1.08
N GLY A 1023 34.40 14.97 -2.12
CA GLY A 1023 33.03 14.80 -2.61
C GLY A 1023 32.29 13.57 -2.08
N LEU A 1024 32.88 12.77 -1.17
CA LEU A 1024 32.17 11.62 -0.58
C LEU A 1024 30.99 12.07 0.28
N MET A 1025 31.18 13.12 1.07
CA MET A 1025 30.11 13.66 1.89
C MET A 1025 29.00 14.26 1.03
N ASP A 1026 29.30 14.80 -0.16
CA ASP A 1026 28.27 15.33 -1.06
C ASP A 1026 27.26 14.28 -1.57
N ILE A 1027 27.55 12.98 -1.40
CA ILE A 1027 26.65 11.87 -1.73
C ILE A 1027 25.69 11.64 -0.53
N PRO A 1028 24.39 11.93 -0.65
CA PRO A 1028 23.47 11.93 0.48
C PRO A 1028 23.42 10.62 1.27
N ILE A 1029 23.30 9.47 0.59
CA ILE A 1029 23.26 8.16 1.26
C ILE A 1029 24.57 7.81 1.97
N VAL A 1030 25.72 8.23 1.44
CA VAL A 1030 27.03 7.98 2.05
C VAL A 1030 27.21 8.85 3.28
N HIS A 1031 26.94 10.16 3.18
CA HIS A 1031 26.94 11.05 4.34
C HIS A 1031 26.07 10.49 5.46
N TRP A 1032 24.84 10.12 5.10
CA TRP A 1032 23.87 9.57 6.01
C TRP A 1032 24.39 8.34 6.76
N LYS A 1033 24.90 7.34 6.03
CA LYS A 1033 25.48 6.13 6.61
C LYS A 1033 26.73 6.41 7.44
N MET A 1034 27.53 7.41 7.08
CA MET A 1034 28.69 7.84 7.84
C MET A 1034 28.30 8.43 9.20
N LEU A 1035 27.22 9.24 9.25
CA LEU A 1035 26.66 9.75 10.51
C LEU A 1035 26.17 8.59 11.40
N GLU A 1036 25.43 7.64 10.82
CA GLU A 1036 24.95 6.45 11.54
C GLU A 1036 26.11 5.65 12.14
N LEU A 1037 27.15 5.37 11.35
CA LEU A 1037 28.33 4.65 11.78
C LEU A 1037 29.08 5.39 12.89
N TYR A 1038 29.24 6.70 12.75
CA TYR A 1038 29.89 7.56 13.74
C TYR A 1038 29.13 7.55 15.08
N HIS A 1039 27.82 7.71 15.05
CA HIS A 1039 27.00 7.64 16.26
C HIS A 1039 27.07 6.25 16.90
N LYS A 1040 26.99 5.17 16.11
CA LYS A 1040 27.09 3.81 16.65
C LYS A 1040 28.42 3.57 17.39
N ARG A 1041 29.54 4.03 16.82
CA ARG A 1041 30.89 3.80 17.39
C ARG A 1041 31.23 4.72 18.56
N TRP A 1042 30.88 6.00 18.46
CA TRP A 1042 31.47 7.03 19.32
C TRP A 1042 30.48 7.68 20.29
N SER A 1043 29.17 7.48 20.13
CA SER A 1043 28.18 8.05 21.06
C SER A 1043 28.15 7.41 22.45
N PHE A 1044 28.84 6.28 22.65
CA PHE A 1044 29.01 5.63 23.96
C PHE A 1044 30.08 6.28 24.84
N ASN A 1045 31.00 7.06 24.28
CA ASN A 1045 32.15 7.62 25.00
C ASN A 1045 31.97 9.09 25.44
N GLN A 1046 30.81 9.70 25.16
CA GLN A 1046 30.42 10.97 25.81
C GLN A 1046 29.71 10.67 27.13
N GLN A 1047 30.47 10.18 28.10
CA GLN A 1047 30.12 10.22 29.52
C GLN A 1047 30.97 11.27 30.22
#